data_AF-A0A6N7A9L4-F1
#
_entry.id   AF-A0A6N7A9L4-F1
#
_cell.length_a   1.000
_cell.length_b   1.000
_cell.length_c   1.000
_cell.angle_alpha   90.00
_cell.angle_beta   90.00
_cell.angle_gamma   90.00
#
_symmetry.space_group_name_H-M   'P 1'
#
loop_
_entity.id
_entity.type
_entity.pdbx_description
1 polymer ?
#
loop_
_entity_poly.entity_id
_entity_poly.type
_entity_poly.pdbx_seq_one_letter_code
_entity_poly.pdbx_strand_id
1 'polypeptide(L)'
;MKQPRILITFLLLMALTLSCRFTTPSPTITPDPNVPGDINPPGSEFNFRAAADYSAKLGDVGVLVMQDGKIVFEEYHNGNNENTATHIHSATKGFWGPAIAAMIEDGMIQGYDQKVSDILTEWKTTDKKDITIRQVMELTSGLKNDIAEIQGTEPDAPDLYYYAIHDVKLVTEPGTRFQYGPVNFYVMGALMDRVLKNSGSQYADPLDYLQKRLLDKVGVTYEKWIRDDAGNPHIPNGAYLTPRNFATWGQFVLQKGNWNGEQLVRKDLMEELFKPSSANPGFGLFLWLNQPGGQGAVPQMAAPPGSTAGFIYHDGYPDMVGIMGAGKNRMYIVPSLNLVIARQTLSDDDDGFDDHTFLKLLFSGFDAYQPAQGSFTPAMQDATWTDAARQRDVPVRIYAPDLKHGSGPFPAIVFSHGGGKSREAYTYLGTYWAERGYIVVFLTHPGSDRAVIEAQETQGLQALMAALAGVDEFHLRPEDVRFVIDKLLSDDPGSELLRGRVDAGRIGMAGQCLGATTALAMVGLRANLPDQKDATFTDPRIRAAVALSPQMGGGRADSPLHEKSWELIQVPTLVMTGSQDFNWMPAVKANPRLIQMPYDGLPPGDKYLAEIKDAEHNAFTDSVPYYPARERDPRHHVWIQQATTAFFDAYLKGDTGALDWLKNEVLEAETQGEIRQEQKADAGSGTENTPAGGVEPWRLRSGVDDANALGGGGPYAVGVVETLTLHDAARAKDLLLRVTYPEGDGMFPIILFSHCGDCKRADFELLVRHWASHGYIVLQMDHEPGARTRAQDMSFVLDSVDEIGHKAPAVEGKMDATRVGAGGHLVGAYAASMLVGMKEFQSGGAAKPDTFADPRVDAALLLSPQGRGQGLTENSWEDIVIPMLVAAGSETPSSRTSNPSEWRTDPYYFAKPGDKYLLWIEGMDNSYAGLWRGGVDPKPAAWILDVTTAFWDAYLKQDADARAWLQSGQLAAQAEGALKLESK
;
A
#
# COMPACT_ATOMS: atom_id res chain seq x y z
N MET A 1 -30.17 -41.53 72.13
CA MET A 1 -30.13 -40.42 71.17
C MET A 1 -29.00 -40.66 70.20
N LYS A 2 -29.34 -40.65 68.90
CA LYS A 2 -28.54 -40.71 67.67
C LYS A 2 -27.26 -41.57 67.63
N GLN A 3 -27.39 -42.60 66.80
CA GLN A 3 -26.44 -43.61 66.36
C GLN A 3 -25.46 -43.12 65.25
N PRO A 4 -24.44 -43.95 64.91
CA PRO A 4 -23.20 -43.62 64.18
C PRO A 4 -23.07 -44.37 62.83
N ARG A 5 -21.84 -44.47 62.26
CA ARG A 5 -21.27 -45.48 61.29
C ARG A 5 -20.75 -44.91 59.95
N ILE A 6 -19.49 -45.13 59.55
CA ILE A 6 -18.83 -46.27 58.83
C ILE A 6 -19.24 -46.42 57.34
N LEU A 7 -18.25 -46.54 56.43
CA LEU A 7 -18.10 -47.25 55.11
C LEU A 7 -17.46 -46.29 54.06
N ILE A 8 -16.37 -46.50 53.30
CA ILE A 8 -15.63 -47.66 52.72
C ILE A 8 -16.48 -48.61 51.86
N THR A 9 -15.87 -49.17 50.80
CA THR A 9 -16.26 -50.25 49.85
C THR A 9 -16.90 -49.77 48.53
N PHE A 10 -16.43 -50.11 47.32
CA PHE A 10 -15.66 -51.25 46.74
C PHE A 10 -14.75 -50.72 45.59
N LEU A 11 -13.47 -51.05 45.33
CA LEU A 11 -12.63 -52.26 45.23
C LEU A 11 -12.91 -53.25 44.06
N LEU A 12 -11.91 -53.30 43.16
CA LEU A 12 -11.35 -54.43 42.38
C LEU A 12 -12.03 -54.91 41.08
N LEU A 13 -11.29 -54.81 39.97
CA LEU A 13 -10.62 -55.99 39.39
C LEU A 13 -9.41 -55.60 38.48
N MET A 14 -8.25 -56.19 38.79
CA MET A 14 -7.16 -56.71 37.92
C MET A 14 -6.75 -55.93 36.64
N ALA A 15 -5.48 -55.63 36.33
CA ALA A 15 -4.26 -56.41 36.53
C ALA A 15 -2.97 -55.55 36.52
N LEU A 16 -1.95 -56.00 37.26
CA LEU A 16 -0.56 -55.53 37.23
C LEU A 16 0.21 -56.17 36.06
N THR A 17 1.05 -55.40 35.36
CA THR A 17 2.49 -55.64 35.09
C THR A 17 3.07 -54.35 34.49
N LEU A 18 3.90 -53.62 35.25
CA LEU A 18 5.36 -53.57 35.21
C LEU A 18 5.97 -52.86 33.98
N SER A 19 6.78 -51.84 34.27
CA SER A 19 7.80 -51.17 33.43
C SER A 19 7.32 -50.37 32.22
N CYS A 20 7.02 -49.07 32.41
CA CYS A 20 7.08 -48.09 31.33
C CYS A 20 8.39 -47.32 31.41
N ARG A 21 9.23 -47.55 30.41
CA ARG A 21 10.32 -46.67 30.00
C ARG A 21 9.75 -45.26 29.78
N PHE A 22 10.51 -44.24 30.16
CA PHE A 22 10.28 -42.90 29.64
C PHE A 22 10.56 -42.92 28.13
N THR A 23 9.52 -43.11 27.33
CA THR A 23 9.47 -42.62 25.95
C THR A 23 8.63 -41.35 25.98
N THR A 24 9.30 -40.21 25.98
CA THR A 24 8.67 -38.96 25.55
C THR A 24 8.09 -39.18 24.15
N PRO A 25 6.82 -38.84 23.89
CA PRO A 25 6.36 -38.72 22.52
C PRO A 25 7.15 -37.56 21.90
N SER A 26 7.92 -37.84 20.85
CA SER A 26 8.43 -36.78 19.96
C SER A 26 7.23 -36.03 19.36
N PRO A 27 7.30 -34.70 19.23
CA PRO A 27 6.24 -33.95 18.57
C PRO A 27 6.23 -34.34 17.10
N THR A 28 5.17 -35.01 16.66
CA THR A 28 4.84 -35.16 15.25
C THR A 28 4.51 -33.78 14.72
N ILE A 29 5.38 -33.19 13.91
CA ILE A 29 5.05 -31.99 13.13
C ILE A 29 4.34 -32.47 11.87
N THR A 30 3.04 -32.71 11.99
CA THR A 30 2.15 -32.66 10.82
C THR A 30 1.80 -31.20 10.58
N PRO A 31 1.91 -30.66 9.36
CA PRO A 31 1.36 -29.35 9.04
C PRO A 31 -0.11 -29.36 9.45
N ASP A 32 -0.53 -28.42 10.30
CA ASP A 32 -1.93 -28.27 10.67
C ASP A 32 -2.69 -27.77 9.43
N PRO A 33 -3.61 -28.57 8.85
CA PRO A 33 -4.34 -28.15 7.66
C PRO A 33 -5.42 -27.10 7.96
N ASN A 34 -5.65 -26.74 9.23
CA ASN A 34 -6.79 -25.89 9.66
C ASN A 34 -6.39 -24.57 10.34
N VAL A 35 -5.14 -24.14 10.26
CA VAL A 35 -4.75 -22.79 10.67
C VAL A 35 -4.40 -22.00 9.40
N PRO A 36 -5.23 -21.06 8.95
CA PRO A 36 -4.76 -20.03 8.02
C PRO A 36 -3.57 -19.36 8.70
N GLY A 37 -2.37 -19.52 8.14
CA GLY A 37 -1.22 -18.77 8.62
C GLY A 37 -1.57 -17.28 8.61
N ASP A 38 -1.36 -16.58 9.72
CA ASP A 38 -1.54 -15.13 9.77
C ASP A 38 -0.80 -14.50 8.58
N ILE A 39 -1.51 -13.67 7.81
CA ILE A 39 -1.07 -13.15 6.51
C ILE A 39 0.12 -12.17 6.63
N ASN A 40 0.54 -11.89 7.86
CA ASN A 40 1.89 -11.54 8.25
C ASN A 40 1.89 -11.56 9.78
N PRO A 41 2.59 -12.47 10.49
CA PRO A 41 2.58 -12.45 11.95
C PRO A 41 3.11 -11.09 12.45
N PRO A 42 2.39 -10.39 13.35
CA PRO A 42 2.83 -9.09 13.87
C PRO A 42 4.23 -9.18 14.46
N GLY A 43 5.16 -8.37 13.96
CA GLY A 43 6.57 -8.38 14.36
C GLY A 43 7.51 -9.21 13.48
N SER A 44 7.06 -9.68 12.31
CA SER A 44 7.94 -10.26 11.28
C SER A 44 9.04 -9.28 10.87
N GLU A 45 10.31 -9.74 10.87
CA GLU A 45 11.46 -9.00 10.32
C GLU A 45 11.43 -8.90 8.78
N PHE A 46 10.47 -9.57 8.13
CA PHE A 46 10.36 -9.68 6.67
C PHE A 46 9.02 -9.14 6.15
N ASN A 47 9.03 -8.60 4.93
CA ASN A 47 7.84 -8.08 4.25
C ASN A 47 7.32 -9.07 3.20
N PHE A 48 6.76 -10.18 3.67
CA PHE A 48 6.24 -11.25 2.80
C PHE A 48 5.13 -10.75 1.87
N ARG A 49 4.29 -9.82 2.35
CA ARG A 49 3.20 -9.25 1.55
C ARG A 49 3.70 -8.43 0.36
N ALA A 50 4.66 -7.53 0.54
CA ALA A 50 5.18 -6.75 -0.59
C ALA A 50 5.81 -7.65 -1.68
N ALA A 51 6.48 -8.72 -1.26
CA ALA A 51 7.01 -9.72 -2.18
C ALA A 51 5.89 -10.49 -2.90
N ALA A 52 4.84 -10.88 -2.18
CA ALA A 52 3.66 -11.55 -2.74
C ALA A 52 2.88 -10.65 -3.72
N ASP A 53 2.66 -9.38 -3.38
CA ASP A 53 1.98 -8.39 -4.24
C ASP A 53 2.76 -8.15 -5.54
N TYR A 54 4.09 -8.06 -5.45
CA TYR A 54 4.94 -7.98 -6.64
C TYR A 54 4.79 -9.23 -7.52
N SER A 55 4.77 -10.41 -6.91
CA SER A 55 4.58 -11.67 -7.63
C SER A 55 3.20 -11.78 -8.28
N ALA A 56 2.15 -11.33 -7.59
CA ALA A 56 0.75 -11.35 -8.03
C ALA A 56 0.53 -10.54 -9.32
N LYS A 57 1.15 -9.35 -9.40
CA LYS A 57 1.08 -8.45 -10.58
C LYS A 57 1.59 -9.09 -11.87
N LEU A 58 2.41 -10.13 -11.75
CA LEU A 58 3.00 -10.86 -12.87
C LEU A 58 2.26 -12.17 -13.18
N GLY A 59 1.06 -12.36 -12.62
CA GLY A 59 0.19 -13.49 -12.95
C GLY A 59 0.63 -14.82 -12.33
N ASP A 60 1.18 -14.80 -11.11
CA ASP A 60 1.61 -16.02 -10.43
C ASP A 60 0.44 -16.89 -9.92
N VAL A 61 0.80 -18.07 -9.42
CA VAL A 61 -0.11 -19.02 -8.75
C VAL A 61 -0.12 -18.78 -7.25
N GLY A 62 1.05 -18.49 -6.69
CA GLY A 62 1.17 -18.09 -5.29
C GLY A 62 2.59 -18.06 -4.77
N VAL A 63 2.70 -17.47 -3.58
CA VAL A 63 3.92 -17.36 -2.78
C VAL A 63 3.69 -18.05 -1.44
N LEU A 64 4.65 -18.86 -1.02
CA LEU A 64 4.64 -19.54 0.28
C LEU A 64 6.00 -19.39 0.95
N VAL A 65 6.00 -19.02 2.22
CA VAL A 65 7.21 -18.88 3.03
C VAL A 65 7.14 -19.81 4.23
N MET A 66 8.19 -20.61 4.41
CA MET A 66 8.44 -21.39 5.61
C MET A 66 9.63 -20.82 6.37
N GLN A 67 9.49 -20.65 7.69
CA GLN A 67 10.58 -20.32 8.59
C GLN A 67 10.58 -21.28 9.77
N ASP A 68 11.76 -21.78 10.16
CA ASP A 68 11.90 -22.74 11.25
C ASP A 68 11.01 -23.99 11.10
N GLY A 69 10.82 -24.43 9.85
CA GLY A 69 10.00 -25.60 9.51
C GLY A 69 8.49 -25.38 9.59
N LYS A 70 8.02 -24.13 9.76
CA LYS A 70 6.59 -23.79 9.78
C LYS A 70 6.25 -22.87 8.62
N ILE A 71 5.06 -23.05 8.03
CA ILE A 71 4.51 -22.06 7.09
C ILE A 71 4.20 -20.79 7.90
N VAL A 72 4.85 -19.68 7.55
CA VAL A 72 4.67 -18.37 8.19
C VAL A 72 3.94 -17.38 7.29
N PHE A 73 3.83 -17.69 6.00
CA PHE A 73 3.06 -16.92 5.03
C PHE A 73 2.67 -17.83 3.86
N GLU A 74 1.45 -17.71 3.36
CA GLU A 74 1.06 -18.26 2.06
C GLU A 74 -0.06 -17.41 1.44
N GLU A 75 0.03 -17.17 0.14
CA GLU A 75 -0.98 -16.45 -0.62
C GLU A 75 -1.07 -17.03 -2.03
N TYR A 76 -2.30 -17.14 -2.54
CA TYR A 76 -2.60 -17.75 -3.84
C TYR A 76 -3.48 -16.81 -4.67
N HIS A 77 -3.18 -16.72 -5.96
CA HIS A 77 -3.81 -15.76 -6.86
C HIS A 77 -4.54 -16.43 -8.02
N ASN A 78 -5.34 -15.67 -8.76
CA ASN A 78 -5.99 -16.11 -10.00
C ASN A 78 -6.92 -17.34 -9.84
N GLY A 79 -7.57 -17.47 -8.67
CA GLY A 79 -8.45 -18.59 -8.36
C GLY A 79 -7.74 -19.89 -7.99
N ASN A 80 -6.41 -19.87 -7.86
CA ASN A 80 -5.62 -20.99 -7.37
C ASN A 80 -5.65 -21.08 -5.84
N ASN A 81 -5.22 -22.21 -5.30
CA ASN A 81 -5.17 -22.47 -3.86
C ASN A 81 -4.01 -23.42 -3.51
N GLU A 82 -3.91 -23.80 -2.24
CA GLU A 82 -2.86 -24.67 -1.70
C GLU A 82 -2.76 -26.05 -2.36
N ASN A 83 -3.82 -26.46 -3.05
CA ASN A 83 -3.94 -27.74 -3.75
C ASN A 83 -3.72 -27.63 -5.27
N THR A 84 -3.52 -26.42 -5.81
CA THR A 84 -3.20 -26.24 -7.24
C THR A 84 -1.77 -26.73 -7.50
N ALA A 85 -1.61 -27.83 -8.23
CA ALA A 85 -0.29 -28.25 -8.71
C ALA A 85 0.06 -27.56 -10.03
N THR A 86 1.32 -27.15 -10.16
CA THR A 86 1.84 -26.45 -11.35
C THR A 86 3.06 -27.15 -11.88
N HIS A 87 3.36 -26.96 -13.17
CA HIS A 87 4.59 -27.47 -13.74
C HIS A 87 5.76 -26.65 -13.19
N ILE A 88 6.66 -27.26 -12.43
CA ILE A 88 7.81 -26.52 -11.86
C ILE A 88 8.98 -26.41 -12.85
N HIS A 89 8.81 -26.95 -14.07
CA HIS A 89 9.82 -26.99 -15.13
C HIS A 89 11.20 -27.40 -14.58
N SER A 90 12.24 -26.62 -14.90
CA SER A 90 13.63 -26.86 -14.49
C SER A 90 13.87 -26.96 -12.98
N ALA A 91 12.95 -26.52 -12.12
CA ALA A 91 13.08 -26.74 -10.68
C ALA A 91 13.05 -28.23 -10.31
N THR A 92 12.53 -29.10 -11.18
CA THR A 92 12.61 -30.57 -11.05
C THR A 92 14.04 -31.06 -10.81
N LYS A 93 15.04 -30.36 -11.35
CA LYS A 93 16.48 -30.70 -11.21
C LYS A 93 16.92 -30.76 -9.74
N GLY A 94 16.35 -29.90 -8.88
CA GLY A 94 16.67 -29.81 -7.45
C GLY A 94 16.27 -31.05 -6.63
N PHE A 95 15.54 -32.00 -7.21
CA PHE A 95 15.18 -33.25 -6.56
C PHE A 95 16.25 -34.34 -6.69
N TRP A 96 17.07 -34.26 -7.75
CA TRP A 96 17.98 -35.35 -8.12
C TRP A 96 19.31 -35.30 -7.38
N GLY A 97 19.76 -34.13 -6.92
CA GLY A 97 20.94 -34.00 -6.06
C GLY A 97 20.82 -34.85 -4.78
N PRO A 98 19.75 -34.64 -3.96
CA PRO A 98 19.47 -35.48 -2.80
C PRO A 98 19.26 -36.96 -3.13
N ALA A 99 18.65 -37.29 -4.27
CA ALA A 99 18.49 -38.68 -4.71
C ALA A 99 19.84 -39.37 -4.96
N ILE A 100 20.78 -38.69 -5.61
CA ILE A 100 22.13 -39.22 -5.89
C ILE A 100 22.93 -39.33 -4.60
N ALA A 101 22.81 -38.36 -3.68
CA ALA A 101 23.38 -38.46 -2.34
C ALA A 101 22.88 -39.73 -1.62
N ALA A 102 21.58 -40.01 -1.67
CA ALA A 102 21.01 -41.24 -1.11
C ALA A 102 21.54 -42.50 -1.81
N MET A 103 21.70 -42.51 -3.14
CA MET A 103 22.26 -43.67 -3.86
C MET A 103 23.73 -43.92 -3.51
N ILE A 104 24.50 -42.87 -3.22
CA ILE A 104 25.88 -42.99 -2.72
C ILE A 104 25.87 -43.60 -1.31
N GLU A 105 24.98 -43.15 -0.44
CA GLU A 105 24.83 -43.72 0.90
C GLU A 105 24.39 -45.18 0.88
N ASP A 106 23.46 -45.53 0.01
CA ASP A 106 22.96 -46.89 -0.17
C ASP A 106 24.01 -47.81 -0.84
N GLY A 107 25.21 -47.29 -1.15
CA GLY A 107 26.34 -48.02 -1.72
C GLY A 107 26.16 -48.39 -3.20
N MET A 108 25.16 -47.81 -3.85
CA MET A 108 24.85 -48.04 -5.26
C MET A 108 25.77 -47.24 -6.19
N ILE A 109 26.23 -46.09 -5.72
CA ILE A 109 27.24 -45.23 -6.36
C ILE A 109 28.42 -45.08 -5.39
N GLN A 110 29.65 -45.17 -5.88
CA GLN A 110 30.84 -45.14 -5.01
C GLN A 110 31.12 -43.74 -4.42
N GLY A 111 30.70 -42.68 -5.13
CA GLY A 111 30.83 -41.30 -4.71
C GLY A 111 30.69 -40.34 -5.90
N TYR A 112 30.68 -39.04 -5.63
CA TYR A 112 30.56 -38.02 -6.68
C TYR A 112 31.72 -38.04 -7.68
N ASP A 113 32.92 -38.45 -7.27
CA ASP A 113 34.09 -38.48 -8.16
C ASP A 113 34.25 -39.80 -8.92
N GLN A 114 33.29 -40.73 -8.80
CA GLN A 114 33.25 -41.95 -9.61
C GLN A 114 33.11 -41.57 -11.10
N LYS A 115 33.83 -42.30 -11.97
CA LYS A 115 33.69 -42.13 -13.41
C LYS A 115 32.34 -42.66 -13.88
N VAL A 116 31.65 -41.89 -14.70
CA VAL A 116 30.38 -42.29 -15.32
C VAL A 116 30.56 -43.59 -16.12
N SER A 117 31.71 -43.74 -16.78
CA SER A 117 32.04 -44.93 -17.58
C SER A 117 32.15 -46.22 -16.77
N ASP A 118 32.31 -46.16 -15.45
CA ASP A 118 32.34 -47.36 -14.61
C ASP A 118 30.97 -48.03 -14.53
N ILE A 119 29.90 -47.26 -14.75
CA ILE A 119 28.51 -47.70 -14.77
C ILE A 119 28.00 -47.80 -16.21
N LEU A 120 28.16 -46.73 -16.98
CA LEU A 120 27.82 -46.66 -18.40
C LEU A 120 29.02 -47.11 -19.22
N THR A 121 29.21 -48.43 -19.26
CA THR A 121 30.41 -49.07 -19.83
C THR A 121 30.62 -48.77 -21.31
N GLU A 122 29.57 -48.33 -22.02
CA GLU A 122 29.58 -47.82 -23.39
C GLU A 122 30.55 -46.64 -23.56
N TRP A 123 30.81 -45.87 -22.50
CA TRP A 123 31.74 -44.73 -22.55
C TRP A 123 33.21 -45.11 -22.32
N LYS A 124 33.53 -46.34 -21.87
CA LYS A 124 34.93 -46.74 -21.58
C LYS A 124 35.85 -46.66 -22.81
N THR A 125 35.28 -46.82 -24.00
CA THR A 125 36.00 -46.82 -25.28
C THR A 125 35.85 -45.51 -26.05
N THR A 126 35.22 -44.49 -25.46
CA THR A 126 35.02 -43.18 -26.09
C THR A 126 35.89 -42.09 -25.44
N ASP A 127 35.82 -40.87 -25.96
CA ASP A 127 36.41 -39.68 -25.37
C ASP A 127 35.73 -39.24 -24.06
N LYS A 128 34.54 -39.78 -23.75
CA LYS A 128 33.75 -39.48 -22.54
C LYS A 128 34.20 -40.28 -21.30
N LYS A 129 35.15 -41.21 -21.43
CA LYS A 129 35.53 -42.19 -20.39
C LYS A 129 36.00 -41.58 -19.06
N ASP A 130 36.48 -40.35 -19.07
CA ASP A 130 37.07 -39.70 -17.89
C ASP A 130 36.09 -38.75 -17.19
N ILE A 131 34.87 -38.59 -17.71
CA ILE A 131 33.82 -37.76 -17.09
C ILE A 131 33.40 -38.37 -15.75
N THR A 132 33.39 -37.58 -14.69
CA THR A 132 32.91 -37.98 -13.36
C THR A 132 31.45 -37.62 -13.13
N ILE A 133 30.80 -38.29 -12.17
CA ILE A 133 29.44 -37.95 -11.73
C ILE A 133 29.36 -36.48 -11.28
N ARG A 134 30.38 -35.99 -10.56
CA ARG A 134 30.50 -34.61 -10.11
C ARG A 134 30.46 -33.65 -11.30
N GLN A 135 31.25 -33.90 -12.35
CA GLN A 135 31.26 -33.06 -13.54
C GLN A 135 29.92 -33.05 -14.29
N VAL A 136 29.19 -34.17 -14.28
CA VAL A 136 27.82 -34.20 -14.81
C VAL A 136 26.90 -33.35 -13.94
N MET A 137 27.00 -33.44 -12.60
CA MET A 137 26.16 -32.70 -11.66
C MET A 137 26.44 -31.20 -11.61
N GLU A 138 27.70 -30.80 -11.81
CA GLU A 138 28.14 -29.39 -11.89
C GLU A 138 27.89 -28.77 -13.27
N LEU A 139 27.42 -29.56 -14.24
CA LEU A 139 27.24 -29.15 -15.64
C LEU A 139 28.55 -28.72 -16.32
N THR A 140 29.64 -29.39 -15.94
CA THR A 140 31.00 -29.17 -16.47
C THR A 140 31.52 -30.37 -17.26
N SER A 141 30.69 -31.37 -17.57
CA SER A 141 31.07 -32.59 -18.31
C SER A 141 31.67 -32.35 -19.71
N GLY A 142 31.46 -31.16 -20.27
CA GLY A 142 31.91 -30.78 -21.61
C GLY A 142 31.09 -31.34 -22.76
N LEU A 143 29.98 -32.04 -22.45
CA LEU A 143 29.03 -32.55 -23.45
C LEU A 143 28.30 -31.40 -24.15
N LYS A 144 28.04 -31.56 -25.45
CA LYS A 144 27.28 -30.59 -26.25
C LYS A 144 25.84 -30.53 -25.73
N ASN A 145 25.43 -29.37 -25.22
CA ASN A 145 24.03 -29.09 -24.92
C ASN A 145 23.40 -28.37 -26.14
N ASP A 146 22.64 -29.09 -26.95
CA ASP A 146 21.84 -28.50 -28.03
C ASP A 146 20.38 -28.45 -27.59
N ILE A 147 19.93 -27.27 -27.12
CA ILE A 147 18.59 -27.08 -26.55
C ILE A 147 17.50 -27.24 -27.63
N ALA A 148 17.81 -26.91 -28.89
CA ALA A 148 16.89 -27.00 -30.01
C ALA A 148 16.60 -28.45 -30.44
N GLU A 149 17.59 -29.35 -30.43
CA GLU A 149 17.41 -30.76 -30.77
C GLU A 149 16.72 -31.58 -29.66
N ILE A 150 16.71 -31.08 -28.41
CA ILE A 150 16.25 -31.86 -27.24
C ILE A 150 14.94 -31.29 -26.65
N GLN A 151 14.63 -30.00 -26.82
CA GLN A 151 13.50 -29.36 -26.14
C GLN A 151 12.55 -28.52 -27.02
N GLY A 152 12.79 -28.36 -28.33
CA GLY A 152 11.93 -27.55 -29.20
C GLY A 152 11.19 -28.39 -30.24
N THR A 153 9.87 -28.55 -30.06
CA THR A 153 8.89 -29.18 -30.99
C THR A 153 9.13 -30.66 -31.29
N GLU A 154 8.56 -31.54 -30.45
CA GLU A 154 8.63 -33.01 -30.51
C GLU A 154 10.06 -33.60 -30.54
N PRO A 155 10.52 -34.30 -29.50
CA PRO A 155 11.74 -35.06 -29.64
C PRO A 155 11.45 -36.24 -30.58
N ASP A 156 11.92 -36.17 -31.83
CA ASP A 156 11.98 -37.30 -32.76
C ASP A 156 12.79 -38.50 -32.20
N ALA A 157 13.36 -38.38 -30.99
CA ALA A 157 14.02 -39.45 -30.24
C ALA A 157 13.08 -40.01 -29.14
N PRO A 158 12.52 -41.23 -29.32
CA PRO A 158 11.62 -41.85 -28.35
C PRO A 158 12.28 -42.13 -26.98
N ASP A 159 13.61 -42.27 -26.94
CA ASP A 159 14.39 -42.60 -25.74
C ASP A 159 15.48 -41.54 -25.52
N LEU A 160 15.21 -40.61 -24.61
CA LEU A 160 16.11 -39.48 -24.33
C LEU A 160 17.34 -39.90 -23.53
N TYR A 161 17.24 -40.99 -22.76
CA TYR A 161 18.38 -41.56 -22.06
C TYR A 161 19.35 -42.17 -23.06
N TYR A 162 18.85 -42.97 -24.00
CA TYR A 162 19.64 -43.54 -25.09
C TYR A 162 20.36 -42.44 -25.88
N TYR A 163 19.62 -41.43 -26.33
CA TYR A 163 20.18 -40.30 -27.09
C TYR A 163 21.32 -39.60 -26.34
N ALA A 164 21.14 -39.32 -25.05
CA ALA A 164 22.16 -38.67 -24.22
C ALA A 164 23.45 -39.50 -24.09
N ILE A 165 23.34 -40.83 -24.08
CA ILE A 165 24.49 -41.73 -23.97
C ILE A 165 25.20 -41.92 -25.30
N HIS A 166 24.44 -42.14 -26.38
CA HIS A 166 24.97 -42.62 -27.65
C HIS A 166 25.27 -41.50 -28.67
N ASP A 167 24.42 -40.48 -28.75
CA ASP A 167 24.44 -39.52 -29.87
C ASP A 167 25.07 -38.18 -29.51
N VAL A 168 25.03 -37.78 -28.23
CA VAL A 168 25.62 -36.52 -27.78
C VAL A 168 27.15 -36.57 -27.85
N LYS A 169 27.78 -35.50 -28.34
CA LYS A 169 29.24 -35.40 -28.50
C LYS A 169 29.90 -34.66 -27.34
N LEU A 170 31.14 -35.05 -27.02
CA LEU A 170 32.03 -34.23 -26.18
C LEU A 170 32.59 -33.08 -27.02
N VAL A 171 32.47 -31.84 -26.56
CA VAL A 171 32.90 -30.64 -27.31
C VAL A 171 33.88 -29.75 -26.55
N THR A 172 34.05 -29.98 -25.25
CA THR A 172 35.03 -29.28 -24.40
C THR A 172 35.62 -30.24 -23.38
N GLU A 173 36.76 -29.90 -22.79
CA GLU A 173 37.43 -30.73 -21.78
C GLU A 173 36.58 -30.80 -20.49
N PRO A 174 36.30 -32.00 -19.94
CA PRO A 174 35.53 -32.14 -18.71
C PRO A 174 36.13 -31.36 -17.54
N GLY A 175 35.28 -30.66 -16.78
CA GLY A 175 35.64 -29.84 -15.63
C GLY A 175 36.07 -28.40 -15.97
N THR A 176 36.24 -28.04 -17.25
CA THR A 176 36.83 -26.74 -17.62
C THR A 176 35.82 -25.63 -17.90
N ARG A 177 34.57 -25.98 -18.24
CA ARG A 177 33.54 -25.01 -18.66
C ARG A 177 32.16 -25.39 -18.16
N PHE A 178 31.48 -24.45 -17.50
CA PHE A 178 30.08 -24.56 -17.17
C PHE A 178 29.20 -24.36 -18.42
N GLN A 179 28.27 -25.27 -18.66
CA GLN A 179 27.26 -25.12 -19.71
C GLN A 179 25.90 -25.64 -19.23
N TYR A 180 24.97 -24.72 -19.01
CA TYR A 180 23.62 -25.08 -18.64
C TYR A 180 22.88 -25.74 -19.81
N GLY A 181 22.18 -26.85 -19.52
CA GLY A 181 21.39 -27.57 -20.50
C GLY A 181 20.91 -28.94 -19.99
N PRO A 182 20.00 -29.60 -20.72
CA PRO A 182 19.29 -30.77 -20.21
C PRO A 182 20.09 -32.08 -20.32
N VAL A 183 21.12 -32.15 -21.18
CA VAL A 183 21.85 -33.40 -21.49
C VAL A 183 22.40 -34.08 -20.24
N ASN A 184 23.07 -33.32 -19.38
CA ASN A 184 23.68 -33.86 -18.17
C ASN A 184 22.65 -34.55 -17.25
N PHE A 185 21.40 -34.07 -17.25
CA PHE A 185 20.32 -34.66 -16.47
C PHE A 185 19.84 -35.98 -17.08
N TYR A 186 19.77 -36.10 -18.40
CA TYR A 186 19.44 -37.37 -19.06
C TYR A 186 20.56 -38.41 -18.92
N VAL A 187 21.83 -37.99 -19.00
CA VAL A 187 22.97 -38.88 -18.67
C VAL A 187 22.84 -39.40 -17.25
N MET A 188 22.49 -38.53 -16.30
CA MET A 188 22.28 -38.92 -14.91
C MET A 188 21.11 -39.89 -14.75
N GLY A 189 20.00 -39.65 -15.44
CA GLY A 189 18.85 -40.55 -15.46
C GLY A 189 19.22 -41.95 -15.96
N ALA A 190 19.95 -42.03 -17.07
CA ALA A 190 20.45 -43.28 -17.64
C ALA A 190 21.41 -44.02 -16.68
N LEU A 191 22.29 -43.27 -16.00
CA LEU A 191 23.20 -43.79 -14.98
C LEU A 191 22.40 -44.39 -13.81
N MET A 192 21.45 -43.65 -13.25
CA MET A 192 20.62 -44.11 -12.13
C MET A 192 19.84 -45.38 -12.52
N ASP A 193 19.20 -45.39 -13.69
CA ASP A 193 18.46 -46.54 -14.20
C ASP A 193 19.36 -47.78 -14.34
N ARG A 194 20.57 -47.62 -14.91
CA ARG A 194 21.54 -48.70 -15.03
C ARG A 194 21.97 -49.24 -13.68
N VAL A 195 22.20 -48.38 -12.69
CA VAL A 195 22.57 -48.78 -11.33
C VAL A 195 21.44 -49.58 -10.66
N LEU A 196 20.20 -49.12 -10.76
CA LEU A 196 19.04 -49.80 -10.17
C LEU A 196 18.81 -51.18 -10.77
N LYS A 197 18.94 -51.31 -12.10
CA LYS A 197 18.84 -52.59 -12.83
C LYS A 197 19.98 -53.55 -12.47
N ASN A 198 21.21 -53.05 -12.32
CA ASN A 198 22.38 -53.89 -12.06
C ASN A 198 22.53 -54.29 -10.58
N SER A 199 21.93 -53.54 -9.66
CA SER A 199 22.01 -53.81 -8.21
C SER A 199 21.02 -54.87 -7.72
N GLY A 200 20.09 -55.32 -8.59
CA GLY A 200 18.98 -56.19 -8.17
C GLY A 200 18.03 -55.49 -7.19
N SER A 201 17.99 -54.16 -7.22
CA SER A 201 17.15 -53.36 -6.32
C SER A 201 15.66 -53.60 -6.58
N GLN A 202 14.84 -53.32 -5.57
CA GLN A 202 13.38 -53.40 -5.67
C GLN A 202 12.74 -52.25 -6.46
N TYR A 203 13.54 -51.26 -6.86
CA TYR A 203 13.03 -50.04 -7.48
C TYR A 203 12.91 -50.22 -8.99
N ALA A 204 11.77 -49.81 -9.53
CA ALA A 204 11.47 -50.02 -10.95
C ALA A 204 12.32 -49.11 -11.86
N ASP A 205 12.50 -47.85 -11.47
CA ASP A 205 13.19 -46.81 -12.22
C ASP A 205 13.69 -45.69 -11.27
N PRO A 206 14.40 -44.65 -11.76
CA PRO A 206 14.88 -43.55 -10.93
C PRO A 206 13.80 -42.79 -10.16
N LEU A 207 12.60 -42.64 -10.72
CA LEU A 207 11.49 -41.93 -10.07
C LEU A 207 10.87 -42.79 -8.95
N ASP A 208 10.75 -44.10 -9.16
CA ASP A 208 10.31 -45.05 -8.12
C ASP A 208 11.31 -45.09 -6.94
N TYR A 209 12.61 -44.98 -7.22
CA TYR A 209 13.62 -44.80 -6.18
C TYR A 209 13.41 -43.49 -5.41
N LEU A 210 13.33 -42.34 -6.11
CA LEU A 210 13.10 -41.03 -5.49
C LEU A 210 11.83 -41.03 -4.63
N GLN A 211 10.72 -41.58 -5.15
CA GLN A 211 9.43 -41.65 -4.45
C GLN A 211 9.57 -42.44 -3.13
N LYS A 212 9.97 -43.71 -3.21
CA LYS A 212 9.97 -44.63 -2.06
C LYS A 212 11.08 -44.34 -1.06
N ARG A 213 12.26 -43.91 -1.54
CA ARG A 213 13.43 -43.69 -0.69
C ARG A 213 13.35 -42.36 0.06
N LEU A 214 12.75 -41.34 -0.55
CA LEU A 214 12.76 -39.96 -0.06
C LEU A 214 11.36 -39.35 0.02
N LEU A 215 10.64 -39.18 -1.10
CA LEU A 215 9.39 -38.39 -1.10
C LEU A 215 8.34 -38.93 -0.13
N ASP A 216 8.11 -40.25 -0.11
CA ASP A 216 7.18 -40.92 0.82
C ASP A 216 7.56 -40.67 2.29
N LYS A 217 8.86 -40.62 2.60
CA LYS A 217 9.36 -40.40 3.96
C LYS A 217 9.31 -38.94 4.39
N VAL A 218 9.50 -38.03 3.44
CA VAL A 218 9.38 -36.58 3.66
C VAL A 218 7.90 -36.16 3.72
N GLY A 219 7.02 -36.92 3.07
CA GLY A 219 5.60 -36.60 2.93
C GLY A 219 5.30 -35.68 1.74
N VAL A 220 6.16 -35.71 0.71
CA VAL A 220 5.97 -34.94 -0.53
C VAL A 220 5.22 -35.80 -1.55
N THR A 221 4.14 -35.26 -2.10
CA THR A 221 3.39 -35.86 -3.21
C THR A 221 3.47 -34.97 -4.45
N TYR A 222 3.42 -35.57 -5.64
CA TYR A 222 3.34 -34.86 -6.91
C TYR A 222 2.08 -35.29 -7.67
N GLU A 223 1.51 -34.40 -8.48
CA GLU A 223 0.34 -34.72 -9.31
C GLU A 223 0.73 -35.58 -10.52
N LYS A 224 1.81 -35.17 -11.19
CA LYS A 224 2.30 -35.80 -12.41
C LYS A 224 3.81 -35.69 -12.50
N TRP A 225 4.42 -36.70 -13.11
CA TRP A 225 5.79 -36.63 -13.60
C TRP A 225 5.81 -37.00 -15.08
N ILE A 226 6.32 -36.10 -15.93
CA ILE A 226 6.43 -36.34 -17.38
C ILE A 226 7.40 -37.50 -17.65
N ARG A 227 7.08 -38.33 -18.63
CA ARG A 227 7.94 -39.41 -19.13
C ARG A 227 8.14 -39.28 -20.63
N ASP A 228 9.26 -39.76 -21.16
CA ASP A 228 9.47 -39.91 -22.60
C ASP A 228 8.73 -41.15 -23.16
N ASP A 229 8.79 -41.37 -24.47
CA ASP A 229 8.07 -42.47 -25.14
C ASP A 229 8.61 -43.86 -24.76
N ALA A 230 9.87 -43.95 -24.34
CA ALA A 230 10.48 -45.15 -23.77
C ALA A 230 10.06 -45.39 -22.30
N GLY A 231 9.31 -44.46 -21.70
CA GLY A 231 8.82 -44.53 -20.34
C GLY A 231 9.81 -44.02 -19.29
N ASN A 232 10.93 -43.43 -19.68
CA ASN A 232 11.90 -42.86 -18.74
C ASN A 232 11.34 -41.58 -18.11
N PRO A 233 11.53 -41.35 -16.80
CA PRO A 233 11.13 -40.10 -16.16
C PRO A 233 11.93 -38.91 -16.69
N HIS A 234 11.26 -37.79 -16.96
CA HIS A 234 11.92 -36.54 -17.31
C HIS A 234 12.65 -35.96 -16.10
N ILE A 235 13.95 -36.22 -16.01
CA ILE A 235 14.84 -35.67 -14.99
C ILE A 235 14.92 -34.13 -15.02
N PRO A 236 15.07 -33.45 -16.18
CA PRO A 236 15.32 -32.01 -16.17
C PRO A 236 14.09 -31.15 -15.89
N ASN A 237 12.87 -31.60 -16.18
CA ASN A 237 11.67 -30.76 -16.09
C ASN A 237 10.35 -31.56 -16.02
N GLY A 238 10.29 -32.67 -15.29
CA GLY A 238 9.13 -33.54 -15.29
C GLY A 238 8.03 -33.25 -14.26
N ALA A 239 8.32 -32.57 -13.14
CA ALA A 239 7.45 -32.60 -11.96
C ALA A 239 6.33 -31.56 -11.96
N TYR A 240 5.14 -31.97 -11.49
CA TYR A 240 4.01 -31.11 -11.16
C TYR A 240 3.72 -31.18 -9.66
N LEU A 241 3.84 -30.06 -8.96
CA LEU A 241 3.80 -29.99 -7.49
C LEU A 241 2.96 -28.81 -7.03
N THR A 242 2.29 -28.99 -5.90
CA THR A 242 1.62 -27.89 -5.18
C THR A 242 2.66 -27.02 -4.46
N PRO A 243 2.34 -25.75 -4.14
CA PRO A 243 3.26 -24.85 -3.45
C PRO A 243 3.78 -25.43 -2.13
N ARG A 244 2.90 -26.06 -1.35
CA ARG A 244 3.23 -26.70 -0.06
C ARG A 244 4.19 -27.89 -0.23
N ASN A 245 3.95 -28.75 -1.21
CA ASN A 245 4.82 -29.90 -1.48
C ASN A 245 6.20 -29.44 -1.97
N PHE A 246 6.23 -28.39 -2.81
CA PHE A 246 7.48 -27.82 -3.29
C PHE A 246 8.29 -27.19 -2.14
N ALA A 247 7.67 -26.38 -1.29
CA ALA A 247 8.32 -25.78 -0.13
C ALA A 247 8.77 -26.82 0.92
N THR A 248 7.98 -27.89 1.13
CA THR A 248 8.33 -29.01 2.01
C THR A 248 9.62 -29.70 1.54
N TRP A 249 9.78 -29.91 0.23
CA TRP A 249 11.03 -30.42 -0.32
C TRP A 249 12.20 -29.45 -0.07
N GLY A 250 11.99 -28.15 -0.24
CA GLY A 250 12.97 -27.12 0.12
C GLY A 250 13.40 -27.19 1.59
N GLN A 251 12.45 -27.40 2.49
CA GLN A 251 12.73 -27.56 3.93
C GLN A 251 13.58 -28.80 4.22
N PHE A 252 13.35 -29.91 3.52
CA PHE A 252 14.19 -31.11 3.64
C PHE A 252 15.63 -30.87 3.17
N VAL A 253 15.79 -30.14 2.06
CA VAL A 253 17.11 -29.75 1.53
C VAL A 253 17.83 -28.80 2.50
N LEU A 254 17.12 -27.79 3.02
CA LEU A 254 17.61 -26.87 4.07
C LEU A 254 18.13 -27.62 5.30
N GLN A 255 17.43 -28.67 5.72
CA GLN A 255 17.79 -29.51 6.86
C GLN A 255 18.86 -30.55 6.54
N LYS A 256 19.47 -30.51 5.34
CA LYS A 256 20.58 -31.37 4.91
C LYS A 256 20.30 -32.85 5.15
N GLY A 257 19.10 -33.30 4.76
CA GLY A 257 18.71 -34.69 4.82
C GLY A 257 18.12 -35.16 6.15
N ASN A 258 18.03 -34.29 7.17
CA ASN A 258 17.35 -34.59 8.43
C ASN A 258 15.88 -34.17 8.34
N TRP A 259 14.96 -35.11 8.49
CA TRP A 259 13.53 -34.83 8.47
C TRP A 259 12.87 -35.35 9.74
N ASN A 260 12.20 -34.49 10.50
CA ASN A 260 11.52 -34.84 11.75
C ASN A 260 12.40 -35.63 12.75
N GLY A 261 13.71 -35.34 12.79
CA GLY A 261 14.68 -35.99 13.66
C GLY A 261 15.28 -37.29 13.11
N GLU A 262 14.82 -37.79 11.96
CA GLU A 262 15.42 -38.90 11.23
C GLU A 262 16.39 -38.38 10.17
N GLN A 263 17.66 -38.82 10.22
CA GLN A 263 18.62 -38.54 9.15
C GLN A 263 18.36 -39.48 7.97
N LEU A 264 17.59 -39.02 6.98
CA LEU A 264 17.22 -39.81 5.80
C LEU A 264 18.34 -39.97 4.78
N VAL A 265 19.20 -38.96 4.68
CA VAL A 265 20.42 -38.96 3.86
C VAL A 265 21.55 -38.36 4.68
N ARG A 266 22.73 -38.98 4.72
CA ARG A 266 23.89 -38.51 5.48
C ARG A 266 24.23 -37.04 5.17
N LYS A 267 24.41 -36.28 6.24
CA LYS A 267 24.64 -34.83 6.20
C LYS A 267 25.85 -34.45 5.35
N ASP A 268 26.96 -35.20 5.42
CA ASP A 268 28.17 -34.92 4.65
C ASP A 268 27.95 -35.00 3.14
N LEU A 269 27.10 -35.94 2.68
CA LEU A 269 26.75 -36.05 1.26
C LEU A 269 25.82 -34.91 0.82
N MET A 270 24.86 -34.53 1.67
CA MET A 270 23.99 -33.39 1.39
C MET A 270 24.75 -32.06 1.35
N GLU A 271 25.78 -31.88 2.19
CA GLU A 271 26.60 -30.67 2.21
C GLU A 271 27.46 -30.49 0.95
N GLU A 272 27.79 -31.56 0.23
CA GLU A 272 28.46 -31.45 -1.09
C GLU A 272 27.60 -30.69 -2.11
N LEU A 273 26.26 -30.77 -2.01
CA LEU A 273 25.35 -30.12 -2.95
C LEU A 273 25.47 -28.59 -2.95
N PHE A 274 25.88 -28.02 -1.81
CA PHE A 274 25.99 -26.58 -1.57
C PHE A 274 27.37 -26.02 -1.92
N LYS A 275 28.33 -26.88 -2.33
CA LYS A 275 29.68 -26.43 -2.65
C LYS A 275 29.73 -25.82 -4.04
N PRO A 276 30.34 -24.62 -4.20
CA PRO A 276 30.49 -23.99 -5.50
C PRO A 276 31.41 -24.81 -6.41
N SER A 277 31.01 -24.96 -7.67
CA SER A 277 31.86 -25.53 -8.70
C SER A 277 33.00 -24.57 -9.05
N SER A 278 34.14 -25.11 -9.47
CA SER A 278 35.30 -24.30 -9.86
C SER A 278 35.07 -23.50 -11.15
N ALA A 279 34.25 -24.02 -12.07
CA ALA A 279 33.97 -23.37 -13.35
C ALA A 279 32.87 -22.29 -13.24
N ASN A 280 31.95 -22.41 -12.28
CA ASN A 280 30.93 -21.42 -11.97
C ASN A 280 30.59 -21.45 -10.48
N PRO A 281 31.04 -20.47 -9.68
CA PRO A 281 30.72 -20.39 -8.26
C PRO A 281 29.21 -20.30 -7.97
N GLY A 282 28.42 -19.86 -8.96
CA GLY A 282 26.95 -19.76 -8.86
C GLY A 282 26.22 -21.10 -9.00
N PHE A 283 26.94 -22.22 -9.12
CA PHE A 283 26.34 -23.54 -9.31
C PHE A 283 27.06 -24.61 -8.48
N GLY A 284 26.28 -25.47 -7.81
CA GLY A 284 26.75 -26.63 -7.07
C GLY A 284 26.36 -27.94 -7.75
N LEU A 285 26.05 -28.98 -6.97
CA LEU A 285 25.60 -30.27 -7.52
C LEU A 285 24.08 -30.23 -7.77
N PHE A 286 23.70 -29.74 -8.95
CA PHE A 286 22.30 -29.47 -9.39
C PHE A 286 21.52 -28.41 -8.61
N LEU A 287 22.22 -27.52 -7.87
CA LEU A 287 21.63 -26.40 -7.16
C LEU A 287 22.26 -25.07 -7.61
N TRP A 288 21.46 -24.01 -7.74
CA TRP A 288 21.96 -22.65 -7.94
C TRP A 288 22.42 -22.08 -6.61
N LEU A 289 23.55 -21.38 -6.59
CA LEU A 289 24.14 -20.81 -5.37
C LEU A 289 24.28 -19.29 -5.53
N ASN A 290 23.93 -18.53 -4.48
CA ASN A 290 24.05 -17.08 -4.49
C ASN A 290 25.47 -16.59 -4.14
N GLN A 291 26.50 -17.27 -4.65
CA GLN A 291 27.89 -16.97 -4.32
C GLN A 291 28.43 -15.79 -5.13
N PRO A 292 29.28 -14.92 -4.52
CA PRO A 292 29.97 -13.86 -5.25
C PRO A 292 30.74 -14.37 -6.47
N GLY A 293 30.63 -13.66 -7.60
CA GLY A 293 31.26 -14.05 -8.86
C GLY A 293 30.58 -15.22 -9.60
N GLY A 294 29.50 -15.76 -9.04
CA GLY A 294 28.65 -16.76 -9.68
C GLY A 294 27.81 -16.17 -10.82
N GLN A 295 27.53 -17.01 -11.83
CA GLN A 295 26.72 -16.67 -12.99
C GLN A 295 25.51 -17.62 -13.08
N GLY A 296 24.40 -17.11 -13.62
CA GLY A 296 23.21 -17.88 -13.92
C GLY A 296 23.36 -18.79 -15.15
N ALA A 297 22.23 -19.14 -15.78
CA ALA A 297 22.22 -20.05 -16.93
C ALA A 297 23.03 -19.55 -18.14
N VAL A 298 23.15 -18.22 -18.26
CA VAL A 298 23.98 -17.56 -19.26
C VAL A 298 24.88 -16.52 -18.57
N PRO A 299 26.08 -16.21 -19.12
CA PRO A 299 27.04 -15.31 -18.49
C PRO A 299 26.50 -13.89 -18.21
N GLN A 300 25.47 -13.45 -18.94
CA GLN A 300 24.82 -12.15 -18.74
C GLN A 300 24.02 -12.07 -17.44
N MET A 301 23.64 -13.22 -16.87
CA MET A 301 22.96 -13.30 -15.57
C MET A 301 24.01 -13.33 -14.46
N ALA A 302 24.82 -12.27 -14.35
CA ALA A 302 25.82 -12.12 -13.30
C ALA A 302 25.43 -10.95 -12.39
N ALA A 303 25.82 -11.03 -11.12
CA ALA A 303 25.67 -9.91 -10.21
C ALA A 303 26.47 -8.68 -10.71
N PRO A 304 25.98 -7.46 -10.50
CA PRO A 304 26.72 -6.25 -10.81
C PRO A 304 28.11 -6.21 -10.13
N PRO A 305 29.10 -5.51 -10.70
CA PRO A 305 30.37 -5.28 -10.01
C PRO A 305 30.16 -4.61 -8.65
N GLY A 306 30.79 -5.15 -7.60
CA GLY A 306 30.70 -4.60 -6.23
C GLY A 306 29.59 -5.21 -5.36
N SER A 307 28.80 -6.13 -5.88
CA SER A 307 27.79 -6.87 -5.11
C SER A 307 28.39 -7.69 -3.96
N THR A 308 27.62 -7.84 -2.88
CA THR A 308 28.02 -8.59 -1.67
C THR A 308 27.74 -10.09 -1.79
N ALA A 309 26.89 -10.49 -2.75
CA ALA A 309 26.49 -11.86 -3.04
C ALA A 309 26.36 -12.12 -4.56
N GLY A 310 25.76 -13.26 -4.93
CA GLY A 310 25.63 -13.74 -6.30
C GLY A 310 24.43 -13.18 -7.08
N PHE A 311 24.16 -13.77 -8.24
CA PHE A 311 23.19 -13.26 -9.21
C PHE A 311 21.71 -13.41 -8.79
N ILE A 312 21.41 -14.19 -7.75
CA ILE A 312 20.02 -14.43 -7.30
C ILE A 312 19.54 -13.24 -6.48
N TYR A 313 20.32 -12.87 -5.46
CA TYR A 313 20.07 -11.70 -4.62
C TYR A 313 21.39 -11.04 -4.28
N HIS A 314 21.74 -10.00 -5.04
CA HIS A 314 23.09 -9.45 -4.99
C HIS A 314 23.36 -8.51 -3.80
N ASP A 315 22.35 -8.19 -2.99
CA ASP A 315 22.46 -7.31 -1.81
C ASP A 315 22.81 -8.10 -0.52
N GLY A 316 22.68 -9.43 -0.50
CA GLY A 316 23.03 -10.22 0.68
C GLY A 316 22.83 -11.73 0.55
N TYR A 317 22.97 -12.45 1.67
CA TYR A 317 22.77 -13.90 1.80
C TYR A 317 23.54 -14.75 0.78
N PRO A 318 24.90 -14.74 0.83
CA PRO A 318 25.70 -15.57 -0.06
C PRO A 318 25.47 -17.08 0.13
N ASP A 319 24.94 -17.49 1.29
CA ASP A 319 24.56 -18.86 1.60
C ASP A 319 23.20 -19.28 1.00
N MET A 320 22.47 -18.34 0.35
CA MET A 320 21.22 -18.65 -0.32
C MET A 320 21.41 -19.63 -1.48
N VAL A 321 20.47 -20.56 -1.59
CA VAL A 321 20.39 -21.57 -2.65
C VAL A 321 19.08 -21.42 -3.42
N GLY A 322 19.15 -21.55 -4.74
CA GLY A 322 18.01 -21.51 -5.64
C GLY A 322 17.73 -22.87 -6.30
N ILE A 323 16.47 -23.25 -6.33
CA ILE A 323 15.92 -24.29 -7.20
C ILE A 323 14.95 -23.59 -8.16
N MET A 324 15.36 -23.49 -9.43
CA MET A 324 14.80 -22.50 -10.37
C MET A 324 14.25 -23.17 -11.64
N GLY A 325 13.00 -22.83 -11.98
CA GLY A 325 12.25 -23.30 -13.15
C GLY A 325 12.11 -22.25 -14.25
N ALA A 326 11.73 -22.70 -15.45
CA ALA A 326 11.18 -21.82 -16.48
C ALA A 326 9.85 -21.21 -16.00
N GLY A 327 9.40 -20.15 -16.68
CA GLY A 327 8.27 -19.37 -16.19
C GLY A 327 8.54 -18.65 -14.87
N LYS A 328 9.78 -18.57 -14.40
CA LYS A 328 10.10 -17.96 -13.09
C LYS A 328 9.44 -18.68 -11.91
N ASN A 329 9.24 -20.00 -12.01
CA ASN A 329 9.01 -20.86 -10.84
C ASN A 329 10.28 -20.89 -9.97
N ARG A 330 10.17 -20.59 -8.67
CA ARG A 330 11.33 -20.39 -7.78
C ARG A 330 11.14 -21.05 -6.44
N MET A 331 12.22 -21.64 -5.94
CA MET A 331 12.38 -21.95 -4.53
C MET A 331 13.73 -21.43 -4.06
N TYR A 332 13.70 -20.53 -3.08
CA TYR A 332 14.87 -19.97 -2.43
C TYR A 332 15.00 -20.59 -1.05
N ILE A 333 16.21 -20.97 -0.68
CA ILE A 333 16.55 -21.57 0.61
C ILE A 333 17.65 -20.71 1.22
N VAL A 334 17.42 -20.16 2.41
CA VAL A 334 18.39 -19.30 3.12
C VAL A 334 18.78 -19.97 4.45
N PRO A 335 19.87 -20.74 4.48
CA PRO A 335 20.31 -21.48 5.66
C PRO A 335 20.49 -20.63 6.92
N SER A 336 21.11 -19.46 6.78
CA SER A 336 21.36 -18.52 7.89
C SER A 336 20.10 -18.00 8.57
N LEU A 337 18.96 -18.01 7.86
CA LEU A 337 17.66 -17.56 8.38
C LEU A 337 16.69 -18.72 8.66
N ASN A 338 17.12 -19.96 8.38
CA ASN A 338 16.26 -21.15 8.43
C ASN A 338 14.96 -20.97 7.64
N LEU A 339 15.08 -20.37 6.45
CA LEU A 339 13.99 -19.84 5.64
C LEU A 339 13.90 -20.56 4.28
N VAL A 340 12.69 -20.88 3.85
CA VAL A 340 12.36 -21.39 2.50
C VAL A 340 11.26 -20.52 1.91
N ILE A 341 11.45 -20.04 0.69
CA ILE A 341 10.48 -19.21 -0.03
C ILE A 341 10.18 -19.90 -1.35
N ALA A 342 8.92 -20.22 -1.62
CA ALA A 342 8.46 -20.80 -2.87
C ALA A 342 7.55 -19.81 -3.61
N ARG A 343 7.81 -19.63 -4.90
CA ARG A 343 6.94 -18.93 -5.86
C ARG A 343 6.62 -19.86 -7.01
N GLN A 344 5.35 -20.00 -7.35
CA GLN A 344 4.92 -20.76 -8.53
C GLN A 344 4.06 -19.91 -9.46
N THR A 345 4.06 -20.23 -10.75
CA THR A 345 3.21 -19.57 -11.76
C THR A 345 2.82 -20.56 -12.87
N LEU A 346 1.75 -20.22 -13.61
CA LEU A 346 1.28 -20.96 -14.78
C LEU A 346 1.94 -20.47 -16.09
N SER A 347 2.70 -19.39 -16.07
CA SER A 347 3.37 -18.88 -17.28
C SER A 347 4.47 -19.85 -17.72
N ASP A 348 4.46 -20.24 -19.00
CA ASP A 348 5.58 -20.94 -19.64
C ASP A 348 6.68 -19.96 -20.13
N ASP A 349 6.34 -18.67 -20.25
CA ASP A 349 7.20 -17.58 -20.75
C ASP A 349 7.77 -16.72 -19.60
N ASP A 350 8.79 -15.90 -19.90
CA ASP A 350 9.32 -14.90 -18.96
C ASP A 350 8.24 -13.83 -18.69
N ASP A 351 7.66 -13.90 -17.49
CA ASP A 351 6.59 -13.03 -17.00
C ASP A 351 7.09 -11.65 -16.56
N GLY A 352 8.39 -11.36 -16.74
CA GLY A 352 9.03 -10.12 -16.29
C GLY A 352 9.43 -10.15 -14.82
N PHE A 353 9.34 -11.29 -14.14
CA PHE A 353 9.74 -11.44 -12.75
C PHE A 353 11.27 -11.36 -12.59
N ASP A 354 11.69 -10.50 -11.67
CA ASP A 354 13.07 -10.29 -11.27
C ASP A 354 13.32 -10.84 -9.86
N ASP A 355 14.22 -11.83 -9.79
CA ASP A 355 14.60 -12.53 -8.56
C ASP A 355 15.11 -11.54 -7.48
N HIS A 356 15.95 -10.59 -7.89
CA HIS A 356 16.56 -9.63 -6.96
C HIS A 356 15.52 -8.68 -6.36
N THR A 357 14.63 -8.12 -7.19
CA THR A 357 13.56 -7.21 -6.77
C THR A 357 12.60 -7.89 -5.79
N PHE A 358 12.16 -9.11 -6.11
CA PHE A 358 11.30 -9.89 -5.21
C PHE A 358 11.95 -10.12 -3.84
N LEU A 359 13.21 -10.55 -3.82
CA LEU A 359 13.93 -10.82 -2.57
C LEU A 359 14.27 -9.54 -1.82
N LYS A 360 14.54 -8.42 -2.51
CA LYS A 360 14.72 -7.11 -1.89
C LYS A 360 13.47 -6.64 -1.16
N LEU A 361 12.29 -6.79 -1.79
CA LEU A 361 11.01 -6.49 -1.16
C LEU A 361 10.76 -7.40 0.05
N LEU A 362 11.07 -8.69 -0.06
CA LEU A 362 10.90 -9.63 1.06
C LEU A 362 11.82 -9.28 2.25
N PHE A 363 13.09 -8.98 1.98
CA PHE A 363 14.11 -8.73 3.00
C PHE A 363 14.21 -7.26 3.43
N SER A 364 13.41 -6.34 2.87
CA SER A 364 13.40 -4.95 3.33
C SER A 364 12.84 -4.80 4.75
N GLY A 365 12.12 -5.80 5.26
CA GLY A 365 11.35 -5.67 6.49
C GLY A 365 10.22 -4.65 6.36
N PHE A 366 9.37 -4.56 7.39
CA PHE A 366 8.54 -3.38 7.58
C PHE A 366 9.47 -2.27 8.06
N ASP A 367 9.71 -1.26 7.24
CA ASP A 367 10.32 -0.02 7.70
C ASP A 367 9.31 0.73 8.59
N ALA A 368 8.95 0.14 9.74
CA ALA A 368 8.46 0.90 10.88
C ALA A 368 9.46 2.02 11.14
N TYR A 369 9.02 3.28 11.27
CA TYR A 369 9.91 4.38 11.64
C TYR A 369 10.72 4.00 12.89
N GLN A 370 11.98 3.62 12.68
CA GLN A 370 12.97 3.36 13.71
C GLN A 370 13.86 4.61 13.79
N PRO A 371 13.47 5.65 14.56
CA PRO A 371 14.42 6.71 14.85
C PRO A 371 15.63 6.03 15.50
N ALA A 372 16.84 6.40 15.08
CA ALA A 372 18.10 5.76 15.46
C ALA A 372 18.01 5.12 16.86
N GLN A 373 18.20 3.79 16.96
CA GLN A 373 18.07 3.02 18.21
C GLN A 373 18.50 3.85 19.41
N GLY A 374 17.61 3.98 20.41
CA GLY A 374 17.79 4.86 21.56
C GLY A 374 19.23 4.80 22.08
N SER A 375 20.02 5.81 21.73
CA SER A 375 21.48 5.79 21.92
C SER A 375 21.86 6.29 23.31
N PHE A 376 20.87 6.66 24.12
CA PHE A 376 21.03 7.27 25.42
C PHE A 376 20.34 6.44 26.49
N THR A 377 21.02 6.26 27.63
CA THR A 377 20.36 5.78 28.85
C THR A 377 19.64 6.95 29.51
N PRO A 378 18.32 6.87 29.75
CA PRO A 378 17.56 7.97 30.35
C PRO A 378 17.81 8.04 31.86
N ALA A 379 18.01 9.25 32.38
CA ALA A 379 18.03 9.57 33.80
C ALA A 379 16.72 10.30 34.18
N MET A 380 16.24 10.06 35.40
CA MET A 380 15.01 10.68 35.92
C MET A 380 15.29 11.45 37.22
N GLN A 381 14.72 12.65 37.36
CA GLN A 381 14.76 13.45 38.58
C GLN A 381 13.41 14.13 38.84
N ASP A 382 12.90 14.04 40.07
CA ASP A 382 11.81 14.89 40.55
C ASP A 382 12.34 16.20 41.16
N ALA A 383 11.60 17.29 40.95
CA ALA A 383 11.84 18.58 41.60
C ALA A 383 10.52 19.30 41.90
N THR A 384 10.58 20.30 42.77
CA THR A 384 9.47 21.24 42.98
C THR A 384 10.01 22.64 42.76
N TRP A 385 9.42 23.37 41.81
CA TRP A 385 9.80 24.74 41.51
C TRP A 385 8.76 25.71 42.05
N THR A 386 9.19 26.69 42.83
CA THR A 386 8.29 27.70 43.41
C THR A 386 8.22 28.93 42.51
N ASP A 387 7.04 29.22 41.98
CA ASP A 387 6.70 30.49 41.36
C ASP A 387 6.42 31.51 42.47
N ALA A 388 7.45 32.28 42.81
CA ALA A 388 7.36 33.28 43.87
C ALA A 388 6.36 34.40 43.55
N ALA A 389 6.11 34.70 42.27
CA ALA A 389 5.18 35.76 41.86
C ALA A 389 3.73 35.33 42.10
N ARG A 390 3.42 34.06 41.86
CA ARG A 390 2.07 33.48 42.08
C ARG A 390 1.92 32.75 43.42
N GLN A 391 2.99 32.68 44.23
CA GLN A 391 3.08 31.89 45.46
C GLN A 391 2.63 30.44 45.25
N ARG A 392 3.13 29.84 44.18
CA ARG A 392 2.63 28.56 43.68
C ARG A 392 3.77 27.59 43.46
N ASP A 393 3.70 26.43 44.10
CA ASP A 393 4.64 25.34 43.86
C ASP A 393 4.20 24.54 42.64
N VAL A 394 5.11 24.33 41.69
CA VAL A 394 4.91 23.55 40.47
C VAL A 394 5.84 22.33 40.52
N PRO A 395 5.34 21.17 40.96
CA PRO A 395 6.12 19.94 40.95
C PRO A 395 6.40 19.47 39.52
N VAL A 396 7.63 19.03 39.24
CA VAL A 396 8.06 18.56 37.92
C VAL A 396 8.83 17.24 38.02
N ARG A 397 8.73 16.43 36.97
CA ARG A 397 9.53 15.23 36.74
C ARG A 397 10.30 15.40 35.43
N ILE A 398 11.60 15.23 35.50
CA ILE A 398 12.53 15.42 34.40
C ILE A 398 13.00 14.05 33.94
N TYR A 399 12.90 13.78 32.64
CA TYR A 399 13.60 12.69 31.96
C TYR A 399 14.62 13.31 31.01
N ALA A 400 15.86 12.85 31.03
CA ALA A 400 16.91 13.39 30.16
C ALA A 400 17.93 12.31 29.80
N PRO A 401 18.66 12.45 28.67
CA PRO A 401 19.87 11.68 28.45
C PRO A 401 20.82 11.80 29.64
N ASP A 402 21.41 10.69 30.08
CA ASP A 402 22.34 10.72 31.21
C ASP A 402 23.51 11.69 30.98
N LEU A 403 24.23 12.02 32.06
CA LEU A 403 25.34 12.98 32.00
C LEU A 403 26.60 12.44 31.29
N LYS A 404 26.67 11.14 30.97
CA LYS A 404 27.86 10.51 30.37
C LYS A 404 27.88 10.64 28.85
N HIS A 405 26.71 10.79 28.21
CA HIS A 405 26.56 10.78 26.75
C HIS A 405 26.55 12.17 26.08
N GLY A 406 27.09 13.20 26.76
CA GLY A 406 27.31 14.53 26.17
C GLY A 406 26.66 15.69 26.91
N SER A 407 27.15 16.90 26.65
CA SER A 407 26.78 18.15 27.33
C SER A 407 25.57 18.87 26.74
N GLY A 408 24.90 18.33 25.72
CA GLY A 408 23.86 19.04 24.98
C GLY A 408 24.42 20.12 24.04
N PRO A 409 23.56 21.04 23.54
CA PRO A 409 22.16 21.21 23.91
C PRO A 409 21.23 20.19 23.22
N PHE A 410 20.19 19.75 23.94
CA PHE A 410 19.17 18.80 23.49
C PHE A 410 17.84 19.52 23.28
N PRO A 411 17.03 19.13 22.27
CA PRO A 411 15.64 19.58 22.17
C PRO A 411 14.86 19.18 23.43
N ALA A 412 13.86 19.99 23.81
CA ALA A 412 13.06 19.76 25.00
C ALA A 412 11.57 19.59 24.70
N ILE A 413 10.89 18.77 25.50
CA ILE A 413 9.43 18.57 25.44
C ILE A 413 8.86 18.88 26.82
N VAL A 414 7.91 19.82 26.90
CA VAL A 414 7.12 20.05 28.12
C VAL A 414 5.80 19.29 28.00
N PHE A 415 5.47 18.46 28.99
CA PHE A 415 4.28 17.60 28.96
C PHE A 415 3.27 17.98 30.05
N SER A 416 2.05 18.36 29.65
CA SER A 416 0.93 18.66 30.57
C SER A 416 -0.02 17.46 30.70
N HIS A 417 -0.28 17.03 31.94
CA HIS A 417 -1.11 15.86 32.22
C HIS A 417 -2.62 16.12 32.06
N GLY A 418 -3.42 15.06 31.86
CA GLY A 418 -4.89 15.15 31.88
C GLY A 418 -5.46 15.48 33.26
N GLY A 419 -6.72 15.90 33.33
CA GLY A 419 -7.38 16.25 34.59
C GLY A 419 -7.31 15.12 35.63
N GLY A 420 -6.89 15.44 36.85
CA GLY A 420 -6.81 14.47 37.95
C GLY A 420 -5.60 13.53 37.89
N LYS A 421 -4.63 13.81 37.01
CA LYS A 421 -3.32 13.15 36.94
C LYS A 421 -2.22 14.05 37.53
N SER A 422 -0.96 13.67 37.39
CA SER A 422 0.20 14.42 37.89
C SER A 422 1.42 14.15 36.99
N ARG A 423 2.57 14.75 37.33
CA ARG A 423 3.88 14.45 36.73
C ARG A 423 4.30 12.97 36.73
N GLU A 424 3.61 12.12 37.49
CA GLU A 424 3.91 10.69 37.62
C GLU A 424 3.24 9.82 36.56
N ALA A 425 2.35 10.38 35.74
CA ALA A 425 1.68 9.69 34.64
C ALA A 425 2.46 9.78 33.32
N TYR A 426 2.09 8.92 32.35
CA TYR A 426 2.63 8.83 31.00
C TYR A 426 4.16 8.59 30.93
N THR A 427 4.66 7.81 31.89
CA THR A 427 6.08 7.48 32.03
C THR A 427 6.66 6.77 30.80
N TYR A 428 5.82 6.02 30.06
CA TYR A 428 6.21 5.37 28.81
C TYR A 428 6.65 6.35 27.71
N LEU A 429 6.15 7.59 27.70
CA LEU A 429 6.60 8.63 26.76
C LEU A 429 7.85 9.34 27.25
N GLY A 430 7.90 9.68 28.55
CA GLY A 430 9.05 10.36 29.14
C GLY A 430 10.36 9.60 28.99
N THR A 431 10.33 8.29 29.27
CA THR A 431 11.50 7.41 29.07
C THR A 431 11.83 7.28 27.58
N TYR A 432 10.82 7.02 26.74
CA TYR A 432 11.01 6.73 25.31
C TYR A 432 11.59 7.92 24.52
N TRP A 433 11.12 9.13 24.77
CA TRP A 433 11.67 10.34 24.15
C TRP A 433 13.07 10.67 24.70
N ALA A 434 13.34 10.44 25.99
CA ALA A 434 14.66 10.67 26.57
C ALA A 434 15.74 9.74 26.01
N GLU A 435 15.40 8.46 25.76
CA GLU A 435 16.26 7.50 25.04
C GLU A 435 16.68 8.00 23.65
N ARG A 436 15.87 8.90 23.06
CA ARG A 436 16.05 9.45 21.70
C ARG A 436 16.59 10.87 21.71
N GLY A 437 17.15 11.31 22.83
CA GLY A 437 17.85 12.59 22.91
C GLY A 437 16.97 13.80 23.18
N TYR A 438 15.78 13.63 23.78
CA TYR A 438 14.97 14.74 24.28
C TYR A 438 15.14 14.94 25.79
N ILE A 439 15.17 16.20 26.23
CA ILE A 439 14.91 16.53 27.64
C ILE A 439 13.40 16.69 27.81
N VAL A 440 12.77 15.87 28.64
CA VAL A 440 11.32 15.87 28.83
C VAL A 440 10.97 16.31 30.24
N VAL A 441 10.10 17.31 30.37
CA VAL A 441 9.65 17.85 31.66
C VAL A 441 8.14 17.69 31.80
N PHE A 442 7.75 16.80 32.70
CA PHE A 442 6.36 16.58 33.10
C PHE A 442 6.04 17.48 34.29
N LEU A 443 5.09 18.41 34.16
CA LEU A 443 4.68 19.29 35.25
C LEU A 443 3.33 18.86 35.85
N THR A 444 3.18 19.03 37.16
CA THR A 444 1.90 18.93 37.86
C THR A 444 1.26 20.32 37.94
N HIS A 445 -0.04 20.40 37.69
CA HIS A 445 -0.83 21.63 37.82
C HIS A 445 -1.67 21.62 39.12
N PRO A 446 -1.23 22.27 40.21
CA PRO A 446 -1.99 22.28 41.46
C PRO A 446 -3.41 22.81 41.29
N GLY A 447 -4.41 22.04 41.71
CA GLY A 447 -5.83 22.45 41.64
C GLY A 447 -6.61 21.77 40.53
N SER A 448 -5.95 21.08 39.60
CA SER A 448 -6.57 20.16 38.62
C SER A 448 -5.84 18.82 38.50
N ASP A 449 -5.04 18.49 39.51
CA ASP A 449 -4.21 17.31 39.60
C ASP A 449 -4.79 16.24 40.54
N ARG A 450 -4.03 15.15 40.69
CA ARG A 450 -4.41 14.01 41.53
C ARG A 450 -4.71 14.38 42.98
N ALA A 451 -4.06 15.41 43.53
CA ALA A 451 -4.29 15.86 44.90
C ALA A 451 -5.74 16.32 45.14
N VAL A 452 -6.43 16.85 44.11
CA VAL A 452 -7.85 17.25 44.20
C VAL A 452 -8.76 16.05 44.46
N ILE A 453 -8.46 14.92 43.83
CA ILE A 453 -9.20 13.66 44.02
C ILE A 453 -8.93 13.11 45.41
N GLU A 454 -7.66 13.08 45.81
CA GLU A 454 -7.20 12.47 47.07
C GLU A 454 -7.60 13.28 48.30
N ALA A 455 -7.81 14.59 48.15
CA ALA A 455 -8.27 15.46 49.23
C ALA A 455 -9.73 15.18 49.67
N GLN A 456 -10.53 14.43 48.89
CA GLN A 456 -11.94 14.17 49.19
C GLN A 456 -12.29 12.68 49.04
N GLU A 457 -12.24 11.93 50.15
CA GLU A 457 -12.42 10.45 50.20
C GLU A 457 -13.67 9.92 49.48
N THR A 458 -14.78 10.67 49.47
CA THR A 458 -16.06 10.24 48.87
C THR A 458 -16.56 11.11 47.72
N GLN A 459 -15.94 12.29 47.50
CA GLN A 459 -16.37 13.29 46.52
C GLN A 459 -15.27 13.69 45.54
N GLY A 460 -14.10 13.03 45.55
CA GLY A 460 -12.94 13.39 44.74
C GLY A 460 -13.23 13.50 43.24
N LEU A 461 -14.07 12.62 42.67
CA LEU A 461 -14.47 12.73 41.25
C LEU A 461 -15.36 13.96 40.98
N GLN A 462 -16.25 14.30 41.91
CA GLN A 462 -17.12 15.49 41.80
C GLN A 462 -16.29 16.77 41.94
N ALA A 463 -15.34 16.81 42.87
CA ALA A 463 -14.42 17.92 43.06
C ALA A 463 -13.53 18.13 41.84
N LEU A 464 -13.02 17.04 41.25
CA LEU A 464 -12.29 17.10 40.00
C LEU A 464 -13.17 17.64 38.86
N MET A 465 -14.40 17.13 38.69
CA MET A 465 -15.29 17.62 37.63
C MET A 465 -15.63 19.11 37.78
N ALA A 466 -15.74 19.60 39.02
CA ALA A 466 -15.93 21.02 39.31
C ALA A 466 -14.67 21.84 38.97
N ALA A 467 -13.47 21.36 39.35
CA ALA A 467 -12.21 22.01 39.00
C ALA A 467 -12.00 22.08 37.48
N LEU A 468 -12.27 20.99 36.76
CA LEU A 468 -12.16 20.94 35.29
C LEU A 468 -13.24 21.75 34.56
N ALA A 469 -14.34 22.11 35.24
CA ALA A 469 -15.36 23.02 34.71
C ALA A 469 -15.06 24.49 34.99
N GLY A 470 -14.09 24.78 35.87
CA GLY A 470 -13.66 26.13 36.18
C GLY A 470 -12.91 26.77 35.02
N VAL A 471 -13.15 28.06 34.78
CA VAL A 471 -12.42 28.86 33.79
C VAL A 471 -11.00 29.22 34.25
N ASP A 472 -10.73 29.11 35.55
CA ASP A 472 -9.42 29.43 36.15
C ASP A 472 -8.29 28.57 35.57
N GLU A 473 -8.58 27.34 35.16
CA GLU A 473 -7.58 26.43 34.58
C GLU A 473 -7.06 26.91 33.22
N PHE A 474 -7.84 27.72 32.49
CA PHE A 474 -7.38 28.36 31.26
C PHE A 474 -6.33 29.45 31.53
N HIS A 475 -6.26 29.99 32.76
CA HIS A 475 -5.21 30.92 33.17
C HIS A 475 -4.05 30.20 33.87
N LEU A 476 -4.35 29.38 34.89
CA LEU A 476 -3.36 28.81 35.78
C LEU A 476 -2.43 27.81 35.07
N ARG A 477 -2.98 26.96 34.20
CA ARG A 477 -2.17 25.90 33.56
C ARG A 477 -1.20 26.46 32.51
N PRO A 478 -1.60 27.38 31.61
CA PRO A 478 -0.64 28.05 30.72
C PRO A 478 0.45 28.83 31.47
N GLU A 479 0.11 29.49 32.58
CA GLU A 479 1.11 30.18 33.41
C GLU A 479 2.09 29.22 34.08
N ASP A 480 1.63 28.06 34.54
CA ASP A 480 2.51 27.00 35.07
C ASP A 480 3.48 26.51 33.99
N VAL A 481 3.01 26.30 32.75
CA VAL A 481 3.88 25.93 31.62
C VAL A 481 4.90 27.03 31.34
N ARG A 482 4.46 28.30 31.30
CA ARG A 482 5.32 29.45 31.02
C ARG A 482 6.44 29.57 32.06
N PHE A 483 6.08 29.42 33.34
CA PHE A 483 7.02 29.37 34.45
C PHE A 483 7.99 28.18 34.36
N VAL A 484 7.50 27.00 33.98
CA VAL A 484 8.36 25.81 33.76
C VAL A 484 9.35 26.04 32.63
N ILE A 485 8.96 26.67 31.53
CA ILE A 485 9.89 27.02 30.44
C ILE A 485 10.91 28.08 30.91
N ASP A 486 10.49 29.08 31.68
CA ASP A 486 11.40 30.08 32.26
C ASP A 486 12.45 29.42 33.17
N LYS A 487 12.04 28.46 34.00
CA LYS A 487 12.94 27.70 34.86
C LYS A 487 13.85 26.78 34.06
N LEU A 488 13.30 26.05 33.09
CA LEU A 488 14.03 25.16 32.19
C LEU A 488 15.18 25.87 31.47
N LEU A 489 14.97 27.13 31.08
CA LEU A 489 15.94 27.95 30.35
C LEU A 489 16.81 28.86 31.23
N SER A 490 16.63 28.83 32.55
CA SER A 490 17.40 29.66 33.47
C SER A 490 18.81 29.12 33.69
N ASP A 491 19.72 29.98 34.17
CA ASP A 491 21.10 29.60 34.53
C ASP A 491 21.13 28.57 35.70
N ASP A 492 20.09 28.56 36.54
CA ASP A 492 19.94 27.62 37.64
C ASP A 492 18.55 26.96 37.64
N PRO A 493 18.35 25.91 36.82
CA PRO A 493 17.09 25.18 36.77
C PRO A 493 16.87 24.27 37.98
N GLY A 494 17.81 24.23 38.95
CA GLY A 494 17.73 23.33 40.10
C GLY A 494 17.94 21.84 39.78
N SER A 495 18.51 21.53 38.60
CA SER A 495 18.85 20.16 38.18
C SER A 495 20.08 20.14 37.28
N GLU A 496 21.05 19.29 37.61
CA GLU A 496 22.23 19.03 36.76
C GLU A 496 21.86 18.37 35.43
N LEU A 497 20.70 17.68 35.36
CA LEU A 497 20.21 17.11 34.12
C LEU A 497 19.81 18.18 33.09
N LEU A 498 19.55 19.41 33.55
CA LEU A 498 19.06 20.53 32.74
C LEU A 498 20.12 21.62 32.50
N ARG A 499 20.96 21.92 33.50
CA ARG A 499 21.84 23.10 33.49
C ARG A 499 22.76 23.14 32.26
N GLY A 500 22.51 24.10 31.36
CA GLY A 500 23.27 24.28 30.12
C GLY A 500 23.03 23.23 29.03
N ARG A 501 22.04 22.35 29.19
CA ARG A 501 21.79 21.21 28.29
C ARG A 501 20.55 21.36 27.42
N VAL A 502 19.76 22.41 27.59
CA VAL A 502 18.50 22.62 26.85
C VAL A 502 18.72 23.54 25.64
N ASP A 503 18.23 23.14 24.48
CA ASP A 503 18.18 23.99 23.30
C ASP A 503 16.94 24.90 23.35
N ALA A 504 17.17 26.18 23.64
CA ALA A 504 16.11 27.19 23.72
C ALA A 504 15.37 27.41 22.38
N GLY A 505 15.96 27.00 21.26
CA GLY A 505 15.36 27.10 19.93
C GLY A 505 14.45 25.91 19.57
N ARG A 506 14.50 24.81 20.33
CA ARG A 506 13.85 23.52 19.98
C ARG A 506 13.01 22.98 21.14
N ILE A 507 11.94 23.71 21.48
CA ILE A 507 11.01 23.34 22.55
C ILE A 507 9.69 22.90 21.94
N GLY A 508 9.28 21.67 22.20
CA GLY A 508 7.97 21.12 21.90
C GLY A 508 7.05 21.15 23.11
N MET A 509 5.75 21.12 22.84
CA MET A 509 4.72 20.98 23.86
C MET A 509 3.88 19.74 23.59
N ALA A 510 3.57 18.98 24.63
CA ALA A 510 2.69 17.83 24.53
C ALA A 510 1.70 17.80 25.69
N GLY A 511 0.58 17.11 25.51
CA GLY A 511 -0.30 16.81 26.63
C GLY A 511 -1.42 15.86 26.27
N GLN A 512 -2.16 15.42 27.29
CA GLN A 512 -3.33 14.55 27.13
C GLN A 512 -4.59 15.16 27.76
N CYS A 513 -5.76 15.02 27.12
CA CYS A 513 -7.04 15.53 27.64
C CYS A 513 -6.98 17.04 27.94
N LEU A 514 -7.26 17.49 29.18
CA LEU A 514 -7.10 18.91 29.56
C LEU A 514 -5.65 19.40 29.37
N GLY A 515 -4.67 18.52 29.50
CA GLY A 515 -3.27 18.81 29.20
C GLY A 515 -3.01 19.01 27.70
N ALA A 516 -3.74 18.31 26.83
CA ALA A 516 -3.70 18.55 25.38
C ALA A 516 -4.33 19.91 25.04
N THR A 517 -5.45 20.28 25.68
CA THR A 517 -6.01 21.64 25.58
C THR A 517 -5.02 22.69 26.05
N THR A 518 -4.31 22.44 27.16
CA THR A 518 -3.24 23.32 27.66
C THR A 518 -2.11 23.44 26.63
N ALA A 519 -1.68 22.32 26.03
CA ALA A 519 -0.65 22.33 24.99
C ALA A 519 -1.06 23.18 23.79
N LEU A 520 -2.30 23.05 23.31
CA LEU A 520 -2.84 23.86 22.22
C LEU A 520 -3.02 25.34 22.61
N ALA A 521 -3.40 25.65 23.86
CA ALA A 521 -3.49 27.03 24.38
C ALA A 521 -2.15 27.75 24.34
N MET A 522 -1.06 27.03 24.59
CA MET A 522 0.30 27.56 24.53
C MET A 522 0.76 27.87 23.09
N VAL A 523 0.02 27.45 22.06
CA VAL A 523 0.44 27.60 20.65
C VAL A 523 -0.62 28.24 19.74
N GLY A 524 -1.68 28.83 20.30
CA GLY A 524 -2.64 29.63 19.54
C GLY A 524 -4.11 29.33 19.77
N LEU A 525 -4.46 28.33 20.59
CA LEU A 525 -5.86 28.06 20.91
C LEU A 525 -6.51 29.27 21.61
N ARG A 526 -7.77 29.55 21.22
CA ARG A 526 -8.62 30.60 21.79
C ARG A 526 -9.74 30.04 22.65
N ALA A 527 -10.03 30.73 23.75
CA ALA A 527 -11.10 30.37 24.68
C ALA A 527 -11.91 31.60 25.11
N ASN A 528 -13.22 31.43 25.29
CA ASN A 528 -14.11 32.45 25.81
C ASN A 528 -14.18 32.36 27.34
N LEU A 529 -13.64 33.37 28.01
CA LEU A 529 -13.64 33.51 29.46
C LEU A 529 -14.69 34.54 29.87
N PRO A 530 -15.18 34.53 31.13
CA PRO A 530 -16.26 35.42 31.58
C PRO A 530 -15.99 36.90 31.30
N ASP A 531 -14.75 37.33 31.45
CA ASP A 531 -14.33 38.73 31.28
C ASP A 531 -13.56 38.98 29.98
N GLN A 532 -13.25 37.93 29.21
CA GLN A 532 -12.42 38.04 28.01
C GLN A 532 -12.82 37.02 26.94
N LYS A 533 -13.40 37.52 25.84
CA LYS A 533 -13.68 36.73 24.65
C LYS A 533 -12.39 36.42 23.89
N ASP A 534 -12.28 35.23 23.30
CA ASP A 534 -11.16 34.82 22.43
C ASP A 534 -9.76 34.99 23.10
N ALA A 535 -9.66 34.71 24.40
CA ALA A 535 -8.40 34.77 25.15
C ALA A 535 -7.38 33.74 24.60
N THR A 536 -6.10 34.14 24.52
CA THR A 536 -4.99 33.30 24.04
C THR A 536 -3.82 33.31 25.04
N PHE A 537 -3.06 32.21 25.06
CA PHE A 537 -1.96 31.99 26.01
C PHE A 537 -0.64 31.63 25.32
N THR A 538 -0.55 31.95 24.03
CA THR A 538 0.58 31.60 23.17
C THR A 538 1.93 31.97 23.79
N ASP A 539 2.88 31.03 23.78
CA ASP A 539 4.29 31.28 24.11
C ASP A 539 5.15 31.07 22.85
N PRO A 540 5.86 32.11 22.38
CA PRO A 540 6.60 32.05 21.11
C PRO A 540 7.81 31.12 21.13
N ARG A 541 8.20 30.58 22.29
CA ARG A 541 9.34 29.66 22.43
C ARG A 541 9.00 28.25 21.95
N ILE A 542 7.71 27.89 21.90
CA ILE A 542 7.25 26.56 21.51
C ILE A 542 7.20 26.45 19.99
N ARG A 543 7.77 25.38 19.44
CA ARG A 543 7.95 25.18 17.99
C ARG A 543 7.08 24.11 17.37
N ALA A 544 6.59 23.16 18.16
CA ALA A 544 5.72 22.08 17.71
C ALA A 544 4.83 21.60 18.85
N ALA A 545 3.61 21.15 18.54
CA ALA A 545 2.65 20.68 19.55
C ALA A 545 2.10 19.28 19.25
N VAL A 546 2.00 18.43 20.29
CA VAL A 546 1.31 17.14 20.23
C VAL A 546 0.11 17.16 21.19
N ALA A 547 -1.09 16.92 20.66
CA ALA A 547 -2.33 16.88 21.42
C ALA A 547 -2.91 15.46 21.42
N LEU A 548 -2.81 14.76 22.55
CA LEU A 548 -3.36 13.41 22.74
C LEU A 548 -4.78 13.50 23.34
N SER A 549 -5.79 13.00 22.64
CA SER A 549 -7.20 13.08 23.06
C SER A 549 -7.63 14.47 23.56
N PRO A 550 -7.44 15.55 22.76
CA PRO A 550 -7.81 16.90 23.18
C PRO A 550 -9.30 17.03 23.52
N GLN A 551 -9.64 17.96 24.41
CA GLN A 551 -11.05 18.24 24.69
C GLN A 551 -11.72 18.85 23.47
N MET A 552 -12.95 18.39 23.20
CA MET A 552 -13.83 18.92 22.18
C MET A 552 -14.44 20.29 22.55
N GLY A 553 -14.93 21.03 21.55
CA GLY A 553 -15.80 22.19 21.75
C GLY A 553 -17.28 21.76 21.74
N GLY A 554 -18.15 22.48 22.46
CA GLY A 554 -19.61 22.32 22.35
C GLY A 554 -20.25 21.09 23.00
N GLY A 555 -19.50 20.18 23.63
CA GLY A 555 -20.06 19.04 24.39
C GLY A 555 -20.58 19.39 25.80
N ARG A 556 -20.44 20.66 26.23
CA ARG A 556 -21.10 21.26 27.40
C ARG A 556 -21.55 22.68 27.06
N ALA A 557 -22.69 23.11 27.59
CA ALA A 557 -23.28 24.43 27.30
C ALA A 557 -22.45 25.61 27.83
N ASP A 558 -21.56 25.35 28.79
CA ASP A 558 -20.65 26.29 29.45
C ASP A 558 -19.18 26.13 28.99
N SER A 559 -18.95 25.38 27.90
CA SER A 559 -17.58 25.19 27.39
C SER A 559 -16.98 26.53 26.95
N PRO A 560 -15.77 26.88 27.41
CA PRO A 560 -15.06 28.06 26.91
C PRO A 560 -14.52 27.85 25.49
N LEU A 561 -14.50 26.62 24.98
CA LEU A 561 -14.10 26.29 23.62
C LEU A 561 -15.29 26.39 22.65
N HIS A 562 -15.03 26.91 21.47
CA HIS A 562 -16.00 27.10 20.38
C HIS A 562 -15.42 26.62 19.05
N GLU A 563 -16.23 26.60 17.99
CA GLU A 563 -15.85 26.09 16.67
C GLU A 563 -14.57 26.71 16.08
N LYS A 564 -14.29 27.97 16.45
CA LYS A 564 -13.14 28.75 15.97
C LYS A 564 -11.92 28.71 16.90
N SER A 565 -11.96 27.90 17.96
CA SER A 565 -10.91 27.89 18.98
C SER A 565 -9.53 27.51 18.44
N TRP A 566 -9.44 26.73 17.36
CA TRP A 566 -8.19 26.19 16.83
C TRP A 566 -7.62 26.94 15.59
N GLU A 567 -8.39 27.87 15.00
CA GLU A 567 -8.05 28.52 13.72
C GLU A 567 -6.71 29.28 13.71
N LEU A 568 -6.21 29.71 14.88
CA LEU A 568 -4.99 30.51 15.00
C LEU A 568 -3.73 29.70 15.37
N ILE A 569 -3.83 28.37 15.45
CA ILE A 569 -2.69 27.51 15.78
C ILE A 569 -1.81 27.34 14.55
N GLN A 570 -0.74 28.14 14.48
CA GLN A 570 0.15 28.17 13.30
C GLN A 570 1.25 27.12 13.35
N VAL A 571 1.77 26.81 14.55
CA VAL A 571 2.88 25.86 14.70
C VAL A 571 2.51 24.47 14.17
N PRO A 572 3.49 23.68 13.69
CA PRO A 572 3.29 22.26 13.41
C PRO A 572 2.56 21.58 14.58
N THR A 573 1.51 20.81 14.27
CA THR A 573 0.67 20.18 15.30
C THR A 573 0.24 18.77 14.91
N LEU A 574 0.46 17.78 15.78
CA LEU A 574 -0.11 16.44 15.67
C LEU A 574 -1.24 16.27 16.68
N VAL A 575 -2.43 15.93 16.18
CA VAL A 575 -3.58 15.52 17.00
C VAL A 575 -3.69 14.01 16.93
N MET A 576 -3.71 13.34 18.09
CA MET A 576 -4.01 11.92 18.16
C MET A 576 -5.31 11.69 18.93
N THR A 577 -6.18 10.81 18.44
CA THR A 577 -7.45 10.46 19.10
C THR A 577 -7.77 8.97 18.86
N GLY A 578 -8.77 8.44 19.55
CA GLY A 578 -9.28 7.09 19.33
C GLY A 578 -10.70 7.09 18.80
N SER A 579 -11.08 6.12 17.96
CA SER A 579 -12.45 6.08 17.41
C SER A 579 -13.54 5.79 18.46
N GLN A 580 -13.14 5.36 19.67
CA GLN A 580 -14.02 5.18 20.84
C GLN A 580 -13.71 6.20 21.95
N ASP A 581 -12.94 7.25 21.65
CA ASP A 581 -12.64 8.30 22.60
C ASP A 581 -13.91 9.05 22.99
N PHE A 582 -13.99 9.51 24.24
CA PHE A 582 -15.18 10.15 24.82
C PHE A 582 -16.51 9.39 24.72
N ASN A 583 -16.51 8.09 24.36
CA ASN A 583 -17.71 7.24 24.23
C ASN A 583 -18.65 7.33 25.44
N TRP A 584 -18.15 7.45 26.67
CA TRP A 584 -18.97 7.53 27.88
C TRP A 584 -19.74 8.86 28.01
N MET A 585 -19.43 9.88 27.20
CA MET A 585 -20.14 11.16 27.18
C MET A 585 -21.36 11.11 26.26
N PRO A 586 -22.57 11.48 26.73
CA PRO A 586 -23.78 11.47 25.91
C PRO A 586 -23.68 12.28 24.61
N ALA A 587 -22.99 13.43 24.65
CA ALA A 587 -22.81 14.29 23.47
C ALA A 587 -22.00 13.60 22.36
N VAL A 588 -20.97 12.83 22.72
CA VAL A 588 -20.13 12.11 21.75
C VAL A 588 -20.83 10.87 21.20
N LYS A 589 -21.63 10.18 22.03
CA LYS A 589 -22.53 9.12 21.51
C LYS A 589 -23.53 9.65 20.48
N ALA A 590 -24.03 10.87 20.70
CA ALA A 590 -24.98 11.51 19.78
C ALA A 590 -24.28 12.08 18.52
N ASN A 591 -23.04 12.52 18.65
CA ASN A 591 -22.22 13.04 17.55
C ASN A 591 -20.75 12.61 17.70
N PRO A 592 -20.36 11.46 17.14
CA PRO A 592 -18.98 10.98 17.21
C PRO A 592 -17.96 11.93 16.59
N ARG A 593 -18.34 12.78 15.63
CA ARG A 593 -17.41 13.76 15.01
C ARG A 593 -16.84 14.78 15.99
N LEU A 594 -17.44 14.96 17.18
CA LEU A 594 -16.91 15.87 18.20
C LEU A 594 -15.46 15.54 18.58
N ILE A 595 -15.04 14.28 18.49
CA ILE A 595 -13.67 13.86 18.83
C ILE A 595 -12.61 14.35 17.82
N GLN A 596 -13.01 14.58 16.56
CA GLN A 596 -12.12 15.09 15.50
C GLN A 596 -12.16 16.63 15.39
N MET A 597 -13.14 17.28 16.03
CA MET A 597 -13.29 18.74 16.02
C MET A 597 -11.99 19.52 16.31
N PRO A 598 -11.12 19.12 17.26
CA PRO A 598 -9.86 19.81 17.49
C PRO A 598 -8.91 19.78 16.29
N TYR A 599 -8.89 18.69 15.52
CA TYR A 599 -8.12 18.61 14.28
C TYR A 599 -8.84 19.37 13.16
N ASP A 600 -10.14 19.15 12.97
CA ASP A 600 -10.95 19.83 11.94
C ASP A 600 -10.88 21.36 12.03
N GLY A 601 -10.75 21.91 13.24
CA GLY A 601 -10.63 23.35 13.47
C GLY A 601 -9.24 23.95 13.23
N LEU A 602 -8.18 23.14 13.03
CA LEU A 602 -6.83 23.64 12.76
C LEU A 602 -6.75 24.31 11.37
N PRO A 603 -5.91 25.33 11.17
CA PRO A 603 -5.70 25.87 9.83
C PRO A 603 -4.97 24.87 8.91
N PRO A 604 -5.05 25.04 7.58
CA PRO A 604 -4.12 24.45 6.61
C PRO A 604 -2.66 24.57 7.06
N GLY A 605 -1.81 23.57 6.76
CA GLY A 605 -0.44 23.60 7.26
C GLY A 605 0.15 22.22 7.54
N ASP A 606 1.31 22.23 8.19
CA ASP A 606 1.89 21.09 8.92
C ASP A 606 0.99 20.67 10.11
N LYS A 607 -0.20 20.14 9.83
CA LYS A 607 -1.19 19.67 10.81
C LYS A 607 -1.56 18.24 10.47
N TYR A 608 -1.46 17.37 11.47
CA TYR A 608 -1.58 15.93 11.30
C TYR A 608 -2.63 15.36 12.23
N LEU A 609 -3.36 14.36 11.77
CA LEU A 609 -4.23 13.50 12.56
C LEU A 609 -3.63 12.09 12.60
N ALA A 610 -3.75 11.43 13.76
CA ALA A 610 -3.64 9.99 13.86
C ALA A 610 -4.79 9.46 14.73
N GLU A 611 -5.77 8.80 14.13
CA GLU A 611 -6.92 8.21 14.80
C GLU A 611 -6.73 6.71 14.97
N ILE A 612 -6.65 6.24 16.22
CA ILE A 612 -6.48 4.81 16.54
C ILE A 612 -7.85 4.15 16.61
N LYS A 613 -8.07 3.12 15.79
CA LYS A 613 -9.30 2.35 15.75
C LYS A 613 -9.54 1.63 17.08
N ASP A 614 -10.79 1.69 17.55
CA ASP A 614 -11.30 1.07 18.79
C ASP A 614 -10.61 1.52 20.09
N ALA A 615 -9.71 2.49 20.03
CA ALA A 615 -9.05 3.05 21.20
C ALA A 615 -10.01 3.93 22.02
N GLU A 616 -10.09 3.63 23.32
CA GLU A 616 -10.75 4.46 24.34
C GLU A 616 -9.78 5.49 24.92
N HIS A 617 -10.27 6.47 25.66
CA HIS A 617 -9.47 7.57 26.25
C HIS A 617 -8.31 7.14 27.14
N ASN A 618 -8.43 5.97 27.78
CA ASN A 618 -7.37 5.40 28.60
C ASN A 618 -6.24 4.78 27.77
N ALA A 619 -6.37 4.66 26.45
CA ALA A 619 -5.31 4.18 25.57
C ALA A 619 -4.07 5.06 25.58
N PHE A 620 -4.22 6.34 25.92
CA PHE A 620 -3.14 7.32 25.86
C PHE A 620 -2.35 7.46 27.17
N THR A 621 -2.76 6.79 28.25
CA THR A 621 -2.14 6.90 29.58
C THR A 621 -1.77 5.52 30.14
N ASP A 622 -0.68 5.48 30.93
CA ASP A 622 -0.28 4.32 31.73
C ASP A 622 -0.93 4.27 33.12
N SER A 623 -1.73 5.27 33.47
CA SER A 623 -2.41 5.35 34.75
C SER A 623 -3.72 4.56 34.75
N VAL A 624 -4.05 3.95 35.91
CA VAL A 624 -5.35 3.31 36.11
C VAL A 624 -6.48 4.36 35.95
N PRO A 625 -7.51 4.09 35.12
CA PRO A 625 -8.64 5.00 34.95
C PRO A 625 -9.54 5.00 36.19
N TYR A 626 -10.14 6.16 36.48
CA TYR A 626 -11.10 6.32 37.59
C TYR A 626 -12.55 6.04 37.18
N TYR A 627 -12.74 5.49 35.97
CA TYR A 627 -14.03 5.13 35.37
C TYR A 627 -13.93 3.73 34.76
N PRO A 628 -15.06 3.03 34.53
CA PRO A 628 -15.05 1.75 33.84
C PRO A 628 -14.49 1.92 32.42
N ALA A 629 -13.40 1.25 32.11
CA ALA A 629 -12.75 1.28 30.80
C ALA A 629 -12.37 -0.15 30.39
N ARG A 630 -12.24 -0.39 29.08
CA ARG A 630 -11.73 -1.65 28.57
C ARG A 630 -10.26 -1.81 28.92
N GLU A 631 -9.80 -3.06 28.93
CA GLU A 631 -8.38 -3.36 28.99
C GLU A 631 -7.67 -2.71 27.79
N ARG A 632 -6.56 -2.03 28.06
CA ARG A 632 -5.82 -1.30 27.03
C ARG A 632 -5.09 -2.30 26.13
N ASP A 633 -5.26 -2.14 24.82
CA ASP A 633 -4.42 -2.84 23.85
C ASP A 633 -2.96 -2.38 24.00
N PRO A 634 -2.00 -3.29 24.24
CA PRO A 634 -0.59 -2.93 24.38
C PRO A 634 0.01 -2.28 23.12
N ARG A 635 -0.55 -2.52 21.92
CA ARG A 635 -0.08 -1.95 20.65
C ARG A 635 -0.26 -0.43 20.59
N HIS A 636 -1.30 0.12 21.24
CA HIS A 636 -1.60 1.56 21.21
C HIS A 636 -0.41 2.41 21.65
N HIS A 637 0.30 2.01 22.71
CA HIS A 637 1.45 2.76 23.20
C HIS A 637 2.62 2.78 22.21
N VAL A 638 2.82 1.68 21.47
CA VAL A 638 3.87 1.58 20.45
C VAL A 638 3.60 2.59 19.34
N TRP A 639 2.36 2.65 18.85
CA TRP A 639 1.99 3.56 17.79
C TRP A 639 2.00 5.03 18.22
N ILE A 640 1.56 5.33 19.45
CA ILE A 640 1.67 6.68 20.03
C ILE A 640 3.14 7.09 20.14
N GLN A 641 4.01 6.19 20.61
CA GLN A 641 5.45 6.45 20.67
C GLN A 641 6.04 6.73 19.28
N GLN A 642 5.69 5.95 18.26
CA GLN A 642 6.18 6.14 16.89
C GLN A 642 5.71 7.46 16.29
N ALA A 643 4.39 7.71 16.25
CA ALA A 643 3.81 8.91 15.63
C ALA A 643 4.33 10.20 16.27
N THR A 644 4.33 10.27 17.60
CA THR A 644 4.75 11.47 18.33
C THR A 644 6.26 11.73 18.21
N THR A 645 7.05 10.67 18.10
CA THR A 645 8.51 10.79 17.95
C THR A 645 8.89 11.19 16.55
N ALA A 646 8.28 10.58 15.52
CA ALA A 646 8.45 11.02 14.14
C ALA A 646 8.10 12.51 14.02
N PHE A 647 6.99 12.94 14.61
CA PHE A 647 6.57 14.33 14.63
C PHE A 647 7.59 15.26 15.29
N PHE A 648 8.08 14.94 16.49
CA PHE A 648 9.08 15.79 17.13
C PHE A 648 10.44 15.74 16.41
N ASP A 649 10.85 14.61 15.85
CA ASP A 649 12.11 14.51 15.10
C ASP A 649 12.04 15.39 13.84
N ALA A 650 10.92 15.37 13.12
CA ALA A 650 10.67 16.23 11.98
C ALA A 650 10.80 17.72 12.35
N TYR A 651 10.09 18.18 13.37
CA TYR A 651 9.92 19.61 13.63
C TYR A 651 10.89 20.22 14.66
N LEU A 652 11.44 19.44 15.58
CA LEU A 652 12.42 19.92 16.56
C LEU A 652 13.84 19.57 16.15
N LYS A 653 14.09 18.43 15.49
CA LYS A 653 15.43 18.05 15.03
C LYS A 653 15.67 18.37 13.55
N GLY A 654 14.62 18.59 12.76
CA GLY A 654 14.72 18.81 11.32
C GLY A 654 14.99 17.52 10.54
N ASP A 655 14.52 16.38 11.06
CA ASP A 655 14.68 15.08 10.41
C ASP A 655 13.72 14.96 9.22
N THR A 656 14.27 14.97 8.00
CA THR A 656 13.48 14.92 6.77
C THR A 656 12.86 13.54 6.54
N GLY A 657 13.49 12.46 6.99
CA GLY A 657 12.92 11.11 6.87
C GLY A 657 11.72 10.93 7.78
N ALA A 658 11.78 11.50 8.99
CA ALA A 658 10.64 11.55 9.90
C ALA A 658 9.49 12.39 9.33
N LEU A 659 9.82 13.51 8.66
CA LEU A 659 8.83 14.37 8.00
C LEU A 659 8.14 13.64 6.84
N ASP A 660 8.90 12.95 6.00
CA ASP A 660 8.38 12.17 4.88
C ASP A 660 7.51 11.01 5.38
N TRP A 661 7.92 10.34 6.46
CA TRP A 661 7.13 9.27 7.08
C TRP A 661 5.76 9.75 7.58
N LEU A 662 5.68 10.96 8.15
CA LEU A 662 4.41 11.56 8.57
C LEU A 662 3.55 12.01 7.39
N LYS A 663 4.15 12.63 6.37
CA LYS A 663 3.44 13.18 5.20
C LYS A 663 2.91 12.08 4.27
N ASN A 664 3.60 10.94 4.21
CA ASN A 664 3.21 9.80 3.39
C ASN A 664 2.32 8.79 4.14
N GLU A 665 1.75 9.18 5.29
CA GLU A 665 0.77 8.38 6.04
C GLU A 665 1.24 6.94 6.31
N VAL A 666 2.55 6.80 6.58
CA VAL A 666 3.21 5.50 6.62
C VAL A 666 2.72 4.65 7.81
N LEU A 667 2.35 5.26 8.94
CA LEU A 667 1.77 4.52 10.07
C LEU A 667 0.40 3.90 9.73
N GLU A 668 -0.40 4.57 8.91
CA GLU A 668 -1.68 4.00 8.45
C GLU A 668 -1.44 2.76 7.59
N ALA A 669 -0.49 2.84 6.66
CA ALA A 669 -0.06 1.70 5.86
C ALA A 669 0.53 0.57 6.71
N GLU A 670 1.44 0.88 7.65
CA GLU A 670 2.08 -0.07 8.55
C GLU A 670 1.09 -0.80 9.46
N THR A 671 0.04 -0.08 9.90
CA THR A 671 -0.98 -0.63 10.79
C THR A 671 -2.18 -1.22 10.05
N GLN A 672 -2.15 -1.25 8.72
CA GLN A 672 -3.23 -1.77 7.87
C GLN A 672 -4.59 -1.11 8.18
N GLY A 673 -4.59 0.20 8.40
CA GLY A 673 -5.80 0.98 8.71
C GLY A 673 -6.31 0.82 10.16
N GLU A 674 -5.55 0.18 11.06
CA GLU A 674 -5.82 0.24 12.50
C GLU A 674 -5.51 1.64 13.06
N ILE A 675 -4.68 2.42 12.37
CA ILE A 675 -4.56 3.86 12.53
C ILE A 675 -4.94 4.53 11.21
N ARG A 676 -5.80 5.54 11.28
CA ARG A 676 -6.00 6.48 10.18
C ARG A 676 -5.09 7.68 10.38
N GLN A 677 -4.27 8.01 9.39
CA GLN A 677 -3.50 9.24 9.33
C GLN A 677 -4.17 10.23 8.37
N GLU A 678 -3.92 11.51 8.61
CA GLU A 678 -4.41 12.57 7.75
C GLU A 678 -3.49 13.78 7.88
N GLN A 679 -3.20 14.49 6.79
CA GLN A 679 -2.55 15.80 6.81
C GLN A 679 -3.47 16.89 6.25
N LYS A 680 -3.51 18.06 6.90
CA LYS A 680 -4.17 19.23 6.31
C LYS A 680 -3.35 19.80 5.16
N ALA A 681 -3.91 19.80 3.96
CA ALA A 681 -3.28 20.42 2.79
C ALA A 681 -2.99 21.92 3.03
N ASP A 682 -1.84 22.42 2.57
CA ASP A 682 -1.44 23.83 2.70
C ASP A 682 -2.32 24.77 1.87
N ALA A 683 -2.77 25.87 2.48
CA ALA A 683 -3.44 26.96 1.77
C ALA A 683 -2.39 27.90 1.16
N GLY A 684 -1.93 27.57 -0.04
CA GLY A 684 -1.27 28.51 -0.97
C GLY A 684 0.09 29.07 -0.51
N SER A 685 1.17 28.45 -0.96
CA SER A 685 2.45 29.14 -1.18
C SER A 685 2.83 29.07 -2.65
N GLY A 686 2.25 29.99 -3.43
CA GLY A 686 2.95 30.49 -4.61
C GLY A 686 4.12 31.34 -4.14
N THR A 687 5.35 30.85 -4.28
CA THR A 687 6.53 31.64 -4.68
C THR A 687 7.70 30.72 -5.01
N GLU A 688 8.39 31.09 -6.08
CA GLU A 688 9.49 30.41 -6.74
C GLU A 688 10.62 29.97 -5.79
N ASN A 689 11.01 28.70 -5.85
CA ASN A 689 12.41 28.31 -5.89
C ASN A 689 12.55 26.89 -6.46
N THR A 690 13.03 26.84 -7.70
CA THR A 690 13.43 25.64 -8.43
C THR A 690 14.70 25.05 -7.84
N PRO A 691 14.79 23.72 -7.70
CA PRO A 691 15.96 22.99 -8.18
C PRO A 691 15.60 22.17 -9.41
N ALA A 692 16.56 22.01 -10.31
CA ALA A 692 16.35 21.59 -11.69
C ALA A 692 15.74 20.18 -11.85
N GLY A 693 14.70 20.09 -12.70
CA GLY A 693 14.48 18.95 -13.60
C GLY A 693 13.59 17.82 -13.10
N GLY A 694 12.28 18.05 -13.05
CA GLY A 694 11.25 17.00 -12.99
C GLY A 694 9.87 17.65 -13.05
N VAL A 695 9.04 17.29 -14.03
CA VAL A 695 7.69 17.85 -14.21
C VAL A 695 6.79 17.28 -13.11
N GLU A 696 6.33 18.13 -12.17
CA GLU A 696 5.25 17.80 -11.23
C GLU A 696 3.97 17.49 -12.02
N PRO A 697 3.31 16.34 -11.80
CA PRO A 697 2.11 15.99 -12.54
C PRO A 697 0.96 16.93 -12.14
N TRP A 698 0.39 17.62 -13.14
CA TRP A 698 -0.74 18.54 -12.98
C TRP A 698 -1.83 17.93 -12.07
N ARG A 699 -2.08 18.59 -10.94
CA ARG A 699 -3.19 18.47 -9.98
C ARG A 699 -4.00 17.15 -10.00
N LEU A 700 -3.35 16.02 -9.72
CA LEU A 700 -4.06 14.76 -9.50
C LEU A 700 -4.83 14.79 -8.17
N ARG A 701 -6.14 14.48 -8.20
CA ARG A 701 -6.96 14.18 -7.01
C ARG A 701 -7.33 12.71 -6.88
N SER A 702 -6.65 11.84 -7.60
CA SER A 702 -6.90 10.40 -7.66
C SER A 702 -6.49 9.63 -6.38
N GLY A 703 -6.80 10.19 -5.21
CA GLY A 703 -6.70 9.58 -3.88
C GLY A 703 -7.89 9.91 -2.98
N VAL A 704 -9.00 10.41 -3.53
CA VAL A 704 -10.22 10.71 -2.76
C VAL A 704 -11.12 9.47 -2.72
N ASP A 705 -11.10 8.74 -1.60
CA ASP A 705 -11.98 7.58 -1.35
C ASP A 705 -13.34 7.96 -0.74
N ASP A 706 -13.62 9.26 -0.54
CA ASP A 706 -14.90 9.77 0.00
C ASP A 706 -15.76 10.44 -1.07
N ALA A 707 -16.94 9.86 -1.34
CA ALA A 707 -17.93 10.41 -2.25
C ALA A 707 -18.38 11.85 -1.92
N ASN A 708 -18.29 12.27 -0.65
CA ASN A 708 -18.69 13.61 -0.20
C ASN A 708 -17.65 14.71 -0.53
N ALA A 709 -16.40 14.34 -0.82
CA ALA A 709 -15.33 15.27 -1.14
C ALA A 709 -15.23 15.62 -2.64
N LEU A 710 -16.01 14.95 -3.50
CA LEU A 710 -15.90 15.06 -4.96
C LEU A 710 -16.58 16.30 -5.56
N GLY A 711 -17.62 16.83 -4.91
CA GLY A 711 -18.44 17.95 -5.40
C GLY A 711 -17.85 19.35 -5.25
N GLY A 712 -16.62 19.46 -4.73
CA GLY A 712 -15.92 20.72 -4.46
C GLY A 712 -14.39 20.56 -4.44
N GLY A 713 -13.68 21.65 -4.17
CA GLY A 713 -12.22 21.65 -3.98
C GLY A 713 -11.44 22.53 -4.95
N GLY A 714 -12.07 23.08 -5.99
CA GLY A 714 -11.46 24.18 -6.72
C GLY A 714 -11.39 25.46 -5.84
N PRO A 715 -10.61 26.48 -6.23
CA PRO A 715 -10.32 27.64 -5.38
C PRO A 715 -11.53 28.57 -5.15
N TYR A 716 -12.67 28.32 -5.79
CA TYR A 716 -13.86 29.16 -5.69
C TYR A 716 -15.00 28.43 -4.95
N ALA A 717 -15.65 29.15 -4.04
CA ALA A 717 -16.99 28.77 -3.59
C ALA A 717 -17.97 28.81 -4.78
N VAL A 718 -19.05 28.02 -4.71
CA VAL A 718 -19.96 27.81 -5.84
C VAL A 718 -21.37 28.30 -5.51
N GLY A 719 -21.85 29.25 -6.31
CA GLY A 719 -23.23 29.72 -6.31
C GLY A 719 -24.07 29.03 -7.37
N VAL A 720 -25.40 28.98 -7.17
CA VAL A 720 -26.36 28.42 -8.14
C VAL A 720 -27.57 29.34 -8.29
N VAL A 721 -27.93 29.65 -9.53
CA VAL A 721 -29.23 30.20 -9.91
C VAL A 721 -30.09 29.04 -10.41
N GLU A 722 -31.02 28.58 -9.56
CA GLU A 722 -31.78 27.34 -9.79
C GLU A 722 -32.72 27.40 -11.00
N THR A 723 -33.27 28.58 -11.32
CA THR A 723 -34.16 28.74 -12.47
C THR A 723 -34.08 30.16 -13.01
N LEU A 724 -33.75 30.27 -14.30
CA LEU A 724 -33.78 31.50 -15.10
C LEU A 724 -34.47 31.20 -16.42
N THR A 725 -35.46 32.01 -16.80
CA THR A 725 -36.21 31.80 -18.05
C THR A 725 -35.71 32.75 -19.13
N LEU A 726 -35.33 32.20 -20.28
CA LEU A 726 -35.08 32.93 -21.52
C LEU A 726 -36.23 32.70 -22.50
N HIS A 727 -36.61 33.75 -23.22
CA HIS A 727 -37.67 33.66 -24.22
C HIS A 727 -37.08 33.73 -25.64
N ASP A 728 -37.11 32.60 -26.35
CA ASP A 728 -36.74 32.55 -27.77
C ASP A 728 -37.93 32.99 -28.62
N ALA A 729 -37.95 34.27 -28.96
CA ALA A 729 -39.00 34.86 -29.78
C ALA A 729 -39.06 34.26 -31.20
N ALA A 730 -37.93 33.79 -31.74
CA ALA A 730 -37.86 33.22 -33.09
C ALA A 730 -38.51 31.83 -33.15
N ARG A 731 -38.41 31.05 -32.07
CA ARG A 731 -39.02 29.71 -31.95
C ARG A 731 -40.29 29.69 -31.10
N ALA A 732 -40.73 30.85 -30.59
CA ALA A 732 -41.88 31.02 -29.70
C ALA A 732 -41.84 30.07 -28.49
N LYS A 733 -40.68 29.97 -27.85
CA LYS A 733 -40.37 28.98 -26.81
C LYS A 733 -39.72 29.64 -25.60
N ASP A 734 -40.13 29.21 -24.41
CA ASP A 734 -39.42 29.51 -23.17
C ASP A 734 -38.38 28.40 -22.88
N LEU A 735 -37.17 28.81 -22.54
CA LEU A 735 -36.07 27.93 -22.16
C LEU A 735 -35.74 28.15 -20.69
N LEU A 736 -35.83 27.07 -19.89
CA LEU A 736 -35.46 27.11 -18.48
C LEU A 736 -33.98 26.77 -18.33
N LEU A 737 -33.24 27.70 -17.74
CA LEU A 737 -31.83 27.60 -17.42
C LEU A 737 -31.59 27.40 -15.94
N ARG A 738 -30.51 26.70 -15.63
CA ARG A 738 -29.83 26.66 -14.34
C ARG A 738 -28.40 27.15 -14.57
N VAL A 739 -27.93 28.05 -13.71
CA VAL A 739 -26.59 28.65 -13.82
C VAL A 739 -25.79 28.30 -12.57
N THR A 740 -24.71 27.54 -12.73
CA THR A 740 -23.79 27.18 -11.64
C THR A 740 -22.48 27.94 -11.87
N TYR A 741 -22.01 28.70 -10.87
CA TYR A 741 -20.94 29.68 -11.08
C TYR A 741 -19.99 29.81 -9.88
N PRO A 742 -18.72 30.20 -10.11
CA PRO A 742 -17.78 30.58 -9.05
C PRO A 742 -18.19 31.92 -8.41
N GLU A 743 -18.21 31.99 -7.08
CA GLU A 743 -18.52 33.23 -6.36
C GLU A 743 -17.40 34.27 -6.43
N GLY A 744 -16.19 33.86 -6.80
CA GLY A 744 -15.01 34.73 -6.91
C GLY A 744 -15.13 35.85 -7.96
N ASP A 745 -14.19 36.78 -7.90
CA ASP A 745 -14.07 37.88 -8.86
C ASP A 745 -13.35 37.41 -10.13
N GLY A 746 -13.79 37.90 -11.28
CA GLY A 746 -13.15 37.63 -12.58
C GLY A 746 -14.13 37.23 -13.68
N MET A 747 -13.57 37.11 -14.89
CA MET A 747 -14.26 36.57 -16.07
C MET A 747 -13.91 35.09 -16.22
N PHE A 748 -14.93 34.24 -16.29
CA PHE A 748 -14.80 32.79 -16.31
C PHE A 748 -15.31 32.22 -17.64
N PRO A 749 -14.62 31.22 -18.21
CA PRO A 749 -15.11 30.53 -19.40
C PRO A 749 -16.48 29.90 -19.18
N ILE A 750 -17.25 29.79 -20.27
CA ILE A 750 -18.62 29.25 -20.25
C ILE A 750 -18.59 27.77 -20.66
N ILE A 751 -19.32 26.93 -19.94
CA ILE A 751 -19.60 25.55 -20.34
C ILE A 751 -21.11 25.41 -20.55
N LEU A 752 -21.52 25.11 -21.79
CA LEU A 752 -22.89 24.71 -22.10
C LEU A 752 -23.03 23.20 -21.85
N PHE A 753 -23.96 22.77 -21.01
CA PHE A 753 -24.13 21.34 -20.70
C PHE A 753 -25.55 20.84 -20.97
N SER A 754 -25.69 19.96 -21.98
CA SER A 754 -26.97 19.35 -22.34
C SER A 754 -27.14 17.97 -21.69
N HIS A 755 -28.23 17.80 -20.93
CA HIS A 755 -28.54 16.58 -20.19
C HIS A 755 -29.05 15.43 -21.10
N CYS A 756 -29.18 14.22 -20.56
CA CYS A 756 -29.73 13.06 -21.30
C CYS A 756 -31.25 13.15 -21.56
N GLY A 757 -31.83 12.18 -22.27
CA GLY A 757 -33.23 12.24 -22.71
C GLY A 757 -34.26 12.19 -21.58
N ASP A 758 -33.96 11.41 -20.54
CA ASP A 758 -34.75 11.20 -19.32
C ASP A 758 -34.24 12.00 -18.11
N CYS A 759 -33.17 12.79 -18.32
CA CYS A 759 -32.58 13.67 -17.31
C CYS A 759 -33.33 15.01 -17.18
N LYS A 760 -33.01 15.76 -16.12
CA LYS A 760 -33.35 17.17 -15.91
C LYS A 760 -32.10 18.05 -15.92
N ARG A 761 -32.24 19.36 -16.15
CA ARG A 761 -31.14 20.34 -16.04
C ARG A 761 -30.40 20.36 -14.70
N ALA A 762 -30.98 19.82 -13.62
CA ALA A 762 -30.34 19.78 -12.30
C ALA A 762 -29.51 18.52 -12.04
N ASP A 763 -29.58 17.52 -12.92
CA ASP A 763 -28.76 16.31 -12.85
C ASP A 763 -27.29 16.64 -13.15
N PHE A 764 -26.36 15.74 -12.80
CA PHE A 764 -24.90 15.97 -12.85
C PHE A 764 -24.41 17.06 -11.88
N GLU A 765 -25.10 17.26 -10.76
CA GLU A 765 -24.78 18.31 -9.78
C GLU A 765 -23.33 18.26 -9.29
N LEU A 766 -22.80 17.08 -8.99
CA LEU A 766 -21.41 16.91 -8.54
C LEU A 766 -20.41 17.36 -9.60
N LEU A 767 -20.62 16.94 -10.85
CA LEU A 767 -19.76 17.28 -11.98
C LEU A 767 -19.77 18.79 -12.27
N VAL A 768 -20.97 19.38 -12.28
CA VAL A 768 -21.14 20.79 -12.63
C VAL A 768 -20.67 21.72 -11.51
N ARG A 769 -20.91 21.39 -10.24
CA ARG A 769 -20.33 22.12 -9.10
C ARG A 769 -18.82 21.99 -9.07
N HIS A 770 -18.29 20.83 -9.40
CA HIS A 770 -16.85 20.63 -9.49
C HIS A 770 -16.23 21.58 -10.51
N TRP A 771 -16.72 21.64 -11.76
CA TRP A 771 -16.24 22.60 -12.75
C TRP A 771 -16.41 24.04 -12.28
N ALA A 772 -17.56 24.41 -11.71
CA ALA A 772 -17.76 25.76 -11.21
C ALA A 772 -16.76 26.16 -10.10
N SER A 773 -16.43 25.24 -9.19
CA SER A 773 -15.41 25.48 -8.17
C SER A 773 -14.02 25.70 -8.77
N HIS A 774 -13.77 25.20 -9.98
CA HIS A 774 -12.54 25.41 -10.75
C HIS A 774 -12.57 26.65 -11.64
N GLY A 775 -13.59 27.49 -11.54
CA GLY A 775 -13.64 28.76 -12.27
C GLY A 775 -14.27 28.64 -13.66
N TYR A 776 -15.39 27.91 -13.75
CA TYR A 776 -16.21 27.82 -14.96
C TYR A 776 -17.65 28.25 -14.66
N ILE A 777 -18.29 28.98 -15.57
CA ILE A 777 -19.74 29.22 -15.48
C ILE A 777 -20.44 28.15 -16.32
N VAL A 778 -21.22 27.30 -15.68
CA VAL A 778 -21.92 26.19 -16.33
C VAL A 778 -23.39 26.56 -16.53
N LEU A 779 -23.84 26.52 -17.79
CA LEU A 779 -25.19 26.81 -18.22
C LEU A 779 -25.88 25.49 -18.60
N GLN A 780 -26.82 25.06 -17.76
CA GLN A 780 -27.61 23.85 -17.96
C GLN A 780 -29.03 24.24 -18.36
N MET A 781 -29.58 23.62 -19.41
CA MET A 781 -30.88 23.98 -19.96
C MET A 781 -31.81 22.78 -20.11
N ASP A 782 -33.10 22.96 -19.85
CA ASP A 782 -34.10 21.95 -20.20
C ASP A 782 -34.48 22.06 -21.67
N HIS A 783 -34.72 20.92 -22.30
CA HIS A 783 -34.94 20.85 -23.73
C HIS A 783 -36.22 20.10 -24.11
N GLU A 784 -36.78 20.51 -25.24
CA GLU A 784 -37.72 19.65 -25.95
C GLU A 784 -37.00 18.43 -26.57
N PRO A 785 -37.70 17.34 -26.86
CA PRO A 785 -37.09 16.15 -27.46
C PRO A 785 -36.42 16.44 -28.82
N GLY A 786 -35.23 15.86 -29.04
CA GLY A 786 -34.50 15.91 -30.30
C GLY A 786 -33.15 16.64 -30.20
N ALA A 787 -32.11 16.06 -30.77
CA ALA A 787 -30.74 16.58 -30.63
C ALA A 787 -30.51 17.90 -31.39
N ARG A 788 -31.17 18.10 -32.54
CA ARG A 788 -31.11 19.37 -33.29
C ARG A 788 -31.72 20.53 -32.51
N THR A 789 -32.91 20.32 -31.93
CA THR A 789 -33.56 21.33 -31.07
C THR A 789 -32.68 21.67 -29.87
N ARG A 790 -32.02 20.67 -29.28
CA ARG A 790 -31.06 20.86 -28.18
C ARG A 790 -29.85 21.70 -28.59
N ALA A 791 -29.26 21.42 -29.75
CA ALA A 791 -28.15 22.21 -30.26
C ALA A 791 -28.56 23.67 -30.54
N GLN A 792 -29.76 23.88 -31.08
CA GLN A 792 -30.34 25.22 -31.27
C GLN A 792 -30.58 25.95 -29.95
N ASP A 793 -31.06 25.25 -28.91
CA ASP A 793 -31.20 25.83 -27.57
C ASP A 793 -29.85 26.25 -27.01
N MET A 794 -28.81 25.42 -27.15
CA MET A 794 -27.44 25.75 -26.73
C MET A 794 -26.88 26.97 -27.46
N SER A 795 -27.08 27.06 -28.77
CA SER A 795 -26.68 28.23 -29.58
C SER A 795 -27.43 29.49 -29.17
N PHE A 796 -28.75 29.39 -28.94
CA PHE A 796 -29.57 30.51 -28.46
C PHE A 796 -29.12 31.00 -27.07
N VAL A 797 -28.70 30.12 -26.17
CA VAL A 797 -28.16 30.52 -24.87
C VAL A 797 -26.89 31.36 -25.01
N LEU A 798 -26.06 31.11 -26.03
CA LEU A 798 -24.91 31.96 -26.33
C LEU A 798 -25.32 33.33 -26.86
N ASP A 799 -26.42 33.43 -27.62
CA ASP A 799 -27.00 34.71 -28.03
C ASP A 799 -27.51 35.53 -26.84
N SER A 800 -27.87 34.85 -25.75
CA SER A 800 -28.49 35.43 -24.56
C SER A 800 -27.53 35.67 -23.38
N VAL A 801 -26.21 35.54 -23.53
CA VAL A 801 -25.25 35.70 -22.40
C VAL A 801 -25.44 37.03 -21.67
N ASP A 802 -25.59 38.13 -22.39
CA ASP A 802 -25.83 39.45 -21.78
C ASP A 802 -27.16 39.47 -21.02
N GLU A 803 -28.23 38.91 -21.60
CA GLU A 803 -29.55 38.83 -20.95
C GLU A 803 -29.50 37.97 -19.67
N ILE A 804 -28.76 36.86 -19.69
CA ILE A 804 -28.53 36.01 -18.52
C ILE A 804 -27.86 36.84 -17.42
N GLY A 805 -26.82 37.61 -17.75
CA GLY A 805 -26.14 38.50 -16.79
C GLY A 805 -27.10 39.49 -16.12
N HIS A 806 -27.92 40.19 -16.91
CA HIS A 806 -28.89 41.15 -16.36
C HIS A 806 -29.99 40.48 -15.50
N LYS A 807 -30.43 39.27 -15.86
CA LYS A 807 -31.45 38.52 -15.10
C LYS A 807 -30.89 37.82 -13.86
N ALA A 808 -29.58 37.57 -13.82
CA ALA A 808 -28.87 36.95 -12.70
C ALA A 808 -27.68 37.84 -12.28
N PRO A 809 -27.90 38.85 -11.41
CA PRO A 809 -26.86 39.81 -11.03
C PRO A 809 -25.57 39.18 -10.48
N ALA A 810 -25.64 37.98 -9.91
CA ALA A 810 -24.48 37.27 -9.38
C ALA A 810 -23.45 36.84 -10.45
N VAL A 811 -23.87 36.77 -11.72
CA VAL A 811 -23.01 36.44 -12.87
C VAL A 811 -22.90 37.57 -13.89
N GLU A 812 -23.47 38.74 -13.59
CA GLU A 812 -23.38 39.92 -14.45
C GLU A 812 -21.92 40.34 -14.61
N GLY A 813 -21.45 40.40 -15.86
CA GLY A 813 -20.04 40.75 -16.16
C GLY A 813 -19.01 39.71 -15.71
N LYS A 814 -19.41 38.45 -15.44
CA LYS A 814 -18.50 37.34 -15.11
C LYS A 814 -18.36 36.27 -16.19
N MET A 815 -19.22 36.30 -17.22
CA MET A 815 -19.27 35.28 -18.28
C MET A 815 -18.36 35.65 -19.46
N ASP A 816 -17.33 34.84 -19.72
CA ASP A 816 -16.44 35.01 -20.86
C ASP A 816 -16.95 34.25 -22.09
N ALA A 817 -17.73 34.94 -22.91
CA ALA A 817 -18.26 34.40 -24.16
C ALA A 817 -17.22 34.21 -25.27
N THR A 818 -15.94 34.54 -25.03
CA THR A 818 -14.84 34.27 -25.97
C THR A 818 -14.14 32.93 -25.72
N ARG A 819 -14.52 32.23 -24.64
CA ARG A 819 -13.97 30.93 -24.24
C ARG A 819 -15.13 30.01 -23.86
N VAL A 820 -15.60 29.22 -24.81
CA VAL A 820 -16.84 28.45 -24.69
C VAL A 820 -16.61 26.96 -24.93
N GLY A 821 -16.92 26.14 -23.92
CA GLY A 821 -17.03 24.69 -24.05
C GLY A 821 -18.46 24.25 -24.27
N ALA A 822 -18.65 23.17 -25.04
CA ALA A 822 -19.92 22.48 -25.16
C ALA A 822 -19.80 21.03 -24.72
N GLY A 823 -20.64 20.61 -23.78
CA GLY A 823 -20.67 19.25 -23.27
C GLY A 823 -22.06 18.66 -23.21
N GLY A 824 -22.14 17.34 -23.10
CA GLY A 824 -23.41 16.70 -22.80
C GLY A 824 -23.31 15.19 -22.61
N HIS A 825 -24.44 14.60 -22.20
CA HIS A 825 -24.57 13.16 -21.96
C HIS A 825 -25.66 12.53 -22.84
N LEU A 826 -25.36 11.37 -23.47
CA LEU A 826 -26.26 10.66 -24.39
C LEU A 826 -26.80 11.57 -25.50
N VAL A 827 -28.11 11.83 -25.57
CA VAL A 827 -28.69 12.73 -26.58
C VAL A 827 -28.19 14.18 -26.44
N GLY A 828 -27.73 14.58 -25.25
CA GLY A 828 -27.02 15.84 -25.05
C GLY A 828 -25.61 15.83 -25.63
N ALA A 829 -24.90 14.70 -25.56
CA ALA A 829 -23.61 14.52 -26.24
C ALA A 829 -23.78 14.56 -27.77
N TYR A 830 -24.88 14.01 -28.30
CA TYR A 830 -25.25 14.18 -29.71
C TYR A 830 -25.40 15.66 -30.06
N ALA A 831 -26.15 16.42 -29.25
CA ALA A 831 -26.38 17.85 -29.48
C ALA A 831 -25.09 18.66 -29.43
N ALA A 832 -24.20 18.39 -28.46
CA ALA A 832 -22.87 18.99 -28.40
C ALA A 832 -22.02 18.63 -29.62
N SER A 833 -22.07 17.38 -30.09
CA SER A 833 -21.38 16.94 -31.32
C SER A 833 -21.88 17.71 -32.54
N MET A 834 -23.20 17.91 -32.67
CA MET A 834 -23.78 18.72 -33.74
C MET A 834 -23.23 20.15 -33.69
N LEU A 835 -23.26 20.77 -32.51
CA LEU A 835 -22.84 22.15 -32.26
C LEU A 835 -21.40 22.42 -32.69
N VAL A 836 -20.54 21.40 -32.66
CA VAL A 836 -19.12 21.50 -33.06
C VAL A 836 -18.85 20.99 -34.48
N GLY A 837 -19.90 20.77 -35.28
CA GLY A 837 -19.81 20.50 -36.71
C GLY A 837 -19.99 19.05 -37.13
N MET A 838 -20.54 18.17 -36.28
CA MET A 838 -20.92 16.82 -36.71
C MET A 838 -21.93 16.88 -37.87
N LYS A 839 -21.73 16.01 -38.86
CA LYS A 839 -22.58 15.86 -40.05
C LYS A 839 -23.56 14.72 -39.89
N GLU A 840 -24.83 14.98 -40.19
CA GLU A 840 -25.89 13.98 -40.31
C GLU A 840 -26.19 13.71 -41.79
N PHE A 841 -26.18 12.44 -42.18
CA PHE A 841 -26.47 11.96 -43.53
C PHE A 841 -27.90 11.41 -43.60
N GLN A 842 -28.67 11.85 -44.60
CA GLN A 842 -30.01 11.31 -44.84
C GLN A 842 -29.95 9.86 -45.34
N SER A 843 -30.90 9.03 -44.89
CA SER A 843 -31.03 7.65 -45.36
C SER A 843 -31.31 7.63 -46.87
N GLY A 844 -30.34 7.17 -47.67
CA GLY A 844 -30.44 7.12 -49.14
C GLY A 844 -29.30 7.80 -49.93
N GLY A 845 -28.33 8.43 -49.26
CA GLY A 845 -26.98 8.70 -49.80
C GLY A 845 -26.81 9.79 -50.86
N ALA A 846 -27.86 10.49 -51.30
CA ALA A 846 -27.78 11.47 -52.40
C ALA A 846 -27.89 12.95 -51.97
N ALA A 847 -28.21 13.26 -50.71
CA ALA A 847 -28.35 14.63 -50.21
C ALA A 847 -27.07 15.13 -49.51
N LYS A 848 -26.79 16.43 -49.58
CA LYS A 848 -25.71 17.08 -48.80
C LYS A 848 -25.95 16.81 -47.31
N PRO A 849 -24.91 16.43 -46.53
CA PRO A 849 -25.07 16.23 -45.09
C PRO A 849 -25.58 17.50 -44.41
N ASP A 850 -26.49 17.32 -43.47
CA ASP A 850 -27.00 18.38 -42.60
C ASP A 850 -26.03 18.58 -41.43
N THR A 851 -25.73 19.82 -41.07
CA THR A 851 -24.80 20.16 -39.99
C THR A 851 -25.29 21.43 -39.28
N PHE A 852 -24.98 21.54 -37.99
CA PHE A 852 -25.37 22.67 -37.16
C PHE A 852 -24.16 23.12 -36.32
N ALA A 853 -23.15 23.71 -36.97
CA ALA A 853 -21.99 24.24 -36.27
C ALA A 853 -22.23 25.66 -35.73
N ASP A 854 -21.87 25.90 -34.48
CA ASP A 854 -21.76 27.23 -33.90
C ASP A 854 -20.28 27.61 -33.73
N PRO A 855 -19.78 28.61 -34.48
CA PRO A 855 -18.35 28.93 -34.49
C PRO A 855 -17.83 29.52 -33.17
N ARG A 856 -18.71 29.81 -32.21
CA ARG A 856 -18.32 30.32 -30.89
C ARG A 856 -17.82 29.24 -29.94
N VAL A 857 -17.96 27.95 -30.27
CA VAL A 857 -17.56 26.84 -29.39
C VAL A 857 -16.11 26.44 -29.66
N ASP A 858 -15.29 26.49 -28.62
CA ASP A 858 -13.84 26.26 -28.66
C ASP A 858 -13.44 24.82 -28.33
N ALA A 859 -14.24 24.08 -27.56
CA ALA A 859 -13.94 22.70 -27.17
C ALA A 859 -15.20 21.87 -26.89
N ALA A 860 -15.15 20.55 -27.12
CA ALA A 860 -16.29 19.64 -26.93
C ALA A 860 -16.01 18.48 -25.93
N LEU A 861 -16.97 18.21 -25.04
CA LEU A 861 -16.95 17.05 -24.12
C LEU A 861 -18.16 16.14 -24.35
N LEU A 862 -17.92 14.90 -24.76
CA LEU A 862 -18.96 13.97 -25.17
C LEU A 862 -19.04 12.78 -24.20
N LEU A 863 -20.03 12.77 -23.31
CA LEU A 863 -20.27 11.66 -22.36
C LEU A 863 -21.24 10.64 -22.96
N SER A 864 -20.74 9.46 -23.34
CA SER A 864 -21.49 8.39 -24.01
C SER A 864 -22.22 8.91 -25.25
N PRO A 865 -21.52 9.46 -26.26
CA PRO A 865 -22.16 9.92 -27.49
C PRO A 865 -22.66 8.76 -28.36
N GLN A 866 -23.33 9.08 -29.45
CA GLN A 866 -23.76 8.09 -30.44
C GLN A 866 -22.64 7.90 -31.46
N GLY A 867 -22.39 6.65 -31.84
CA GLY A 867 -21.54 6.30 -32.97
C GLY A 867 -22.30 6.19 -34.30
N ARG A 868 -21.69 5.54 -35.29
CA ARG A 868 -22.24 5.42 -36.65
C ARG A 868 -23.60 4.71 -36.70
N GLY A 869 -24.42 5.00 -37.70
CA GLY A 869 -25.79 4.52 -37.83
C GLY A 869 -26.83 5.59 -37.48
N GLN A 870 -28.11 5.32 -37.75
CA GLN A 870 -29.20 6.31 -37.58
C GLN A 870 -28.99 7.65 -38.32
N GLY A 871 -28.25 7.65 -39.43
CA GLY A 871 -27.88 8.85 -40.16
C GLY A 871 -26.46 9.36 -39.89
N LEU A 872 -25.72 8.75 -38.96
CA LEU A 872 -24.29 9.01 -38.79
C LEU A 872 -23.45 8.00 -39.60
N THR A 873 -22.32 8.46 -40.11
CA THR A 873 -21.35 7.65 -40.86
C THR A 873 -19.95 7.92 -40.36
N GLU A 874 -18.95 7.22 -40.88
CA GLU A 874 -17.54 7.45 -40.56
C GLU A 874 -17.10 8.88 -40.94
N ASN A 875 -17.78 9.51 -41.90
CA ASN A 875 -17.51 10.90 -42.31
C ASN A 875 -18.24 11.93 -41.43
N SER A 876 -18.96 11.50 -40.39
CA SER A 876 -19.77 12.41 -39.57
C SER A 876 -18.94 13.34 -38.69
N TRP A 877 -17.70 12.97 -38.34
CA TRP A 877 -16.83 13.75 -37.44
C TRP A 877 -15.57 14.31 -38.11
N GLU A 878 -15.39 14.07 -39.41
CA GLU A 878 -14.16 14.40 -40.16
C GLU A 878 -13.83 15.91 -40.19
N ASP A 879 -14.86 16.77 -40.07
CA ASP A 879 -14.72 18.23 -40.10
C ASP A 879 -14.53 18.85 -38.71
N ILE A 880 -14.58 18.05 -37.63
CA ILE A 880 -14.45 18.56 -36.26
C ILE A 880 -12.96 18.77 -35.96
N VAL A 881 -12.50 20.00 -36.15
CA VAL A 881 -11.09 20.40 -35.97
C VAL A 881 -10.76 20.91 -34.57
N ILE A 882 -11.76 21.32 -33.79
CA ILE A 882 -11.56 21.81 -32.43
C ILE A 882 -11.22 20.67 -31.44
N PRO A 883 -10.64 20.96 -30.27
CA PRO A 883 -10.43 19.99 -29.21
C PRO A 883 -11.69 19.23 -28.82
N MET A 884 -11.59 17.90 -28.64
CA MET A 884 -12.73 17.06 -28.27
C MET A 884 -12.33 15.89 -27.38
N LEU A 885 -13.00 15.76 -26.23
CA LEU A 885 -12.89 14.63 -25.32
C LEU A 885 -14.13 13.74 -25.42
N VAL A 886 -13.94 12.46 -25.70
CA VAL A 886 -14.99 11.43 -25.71
C VAL A 886 -14.81 10.56 -24.49
N ALA A 887 -15.86 10.39 -23.68
CA ALA A 887 -15.86 9.47 -22.54
C ALA A 887 -16.89 8.35 -22.76
N ALA A 888 -16.49 7.10 -22.49
CA ALA A 888 -17.34 5.92 -22.55
C ALA A 888 -16.83 4.83 -21.58
N GLY A 889 -17.63 3.80 -21.35
CA GLY A 889 -17.22 2.67 -20.49
C GLY A 889 -17.66 1.32 -21.05
N SER A 890 -17.06 0.22 -20.59
CA SER A 890 -17.33 -1.10 -21.16
C SER A 890 -18.76 -1.61 -20.91
N GLU A 891 -19.51 -1.01 -19.98
CA GLU A 891 -20.92 -1.31 -19.71
C GLU A 891 -21.89 -0.22 -20.22
N THR A 892 -21.54 0.45 -21.33
CA THR A 892 -22.36 1.49 -21.97
C THR A 892 -22.99 1.11 -23.33
N PRO A 893 -23.53 -0.12 -23.54
CA PRO A 893 -24.11 -0.49 -24.82
C PRO A 893 -25.33 0.38 -25.14
N SER A 894 -25.65 0.52 -26.44
CA SER A 894 -26.84 1.23 -26.88
C SER A 894 -28.07 0.31 -26.75
N SER A 895 -28.90 0.54 -25.74
CA SER A 895 -30.17 -0.18 -25.58
C SER A 895 -31.17 0.05 -26.72
N ARG A 896 -30.99 1.13 -27.50
CA ARG A 896 -31.88 1.49 -28.62
C ARG A 896 -31.50 0.82 -29.95
N THR A 897 -30.22 0.55 -30.16
CA THR A 897 -29.71 -0.04 -31.43
C THR A 897 -29.08 -1.41 -31.26
N SER A 898 -28.91 -1.87 -30.02
CA SER A 898 -28.13 -3.06 -29.68
C SER A 898 -26.67 -2.98 -30.10
N ASN A 899 -26.15 -1.77 -30.35
CA ASN A 899 -24.73 -1.57 -30.62
C ASN A 899 -23.93 -1.76 -29.33
N PRO A 900 -22.72 -2.34 -29.42
CA PRO A 900 -21.87 -2.59 -28.26
C PRO A 900 -21.28 -1.29 -27.69
N SER A 901 -20.62 -1.34 -26.54
CA SER A 901 -20.10 -0.16 -25.84
C SER A 901 -19.03 0.59 -26.65
N GLU A 902 -18.20 -0.12 -27.40
CA GLU A 902 -17.13 0.44 -28.24
C GLU A 902 -17.68 1.36 -29.33
N TRP A 903 -18.92 1.16 -29.75
CA TRP A 903 -19.61 2.05 -30.68
C TRP A 903 -19.67 3.50 -30.19
N ARG A 904 -19.67 3.72 -28.86
CA ARG A 904 -19.63 5.06 -28.24
C ARG A 904 -18.33 5.80 -28.51
N THR A 905 -17.27 5.11 -28.92
CA THR A 905 -15.95 5.67 -29.19
C THR A 905 -15.77 6.14 -30.64
N ASP A 906 -16.73 5.83 -31.53
CA ASP A 906 -16.71 6.22 -32.94
C ASP A 906 -16.41 7.73 -33.15
N PRO A 907 -16.97 8.69 -32.39
CA PRO A 907 -16.64 10.10 -32.53
C PRO A 907 -15.15 10.40 -32.35
N TYR A 908 -14.47 9.70 -31.45
CA TYR A 908 -13.03 9.83 -31.29
C TYR A 908 -12.34 9.26 -32.53
N TYR A 909 -12.56 7.98 -32.86
CA TYR A 909 -11.84 7.30 -33.94
C TYR A 909 -12.04 7.91 -35.33
N PHE A 910 -13.23 8.44 -35.62
CA PHE A 910 -13.56 9.04 -36.91
C PHE A 910 -13.37 10.56 -36.99
N ALA A 911 -13.15 11.24 -35.86
CA ALA A 911 -12.73 12.63 -35.91
C ALA A 911 -11.31 12.76 -36.49
N LYS A 912 -11.06 13.88 -37.13
CA LYS A 912 -9.74 14.22 -37.65
C LYS A 912 -8.72 14.27 -36.49
N PRO A 913 -7.52 13.65 -36.65
CA PRO A 913 -6.45 13.71 -35.64
C PRO A 913 -6.10 15.15 -35.23
N GLY A 914 -5.73 15.36 -33.97
CA GLY A 914 -5.45 16.65 -33.36
C GLY A 914 -5.59 16.64 -31.84
N ASP A 915 -6.25 17.63 -31.25
CA ASP A 915 -6.52 17.63 -29.81
C ASP A 915 -7.75 16.76 -29.47
N LYS A 916 -7.68 15.47 -29.84
CA LYS A 916 -8.73 14.48 -29.62
C LYS A 916 -8.35 13.54 -28.51
N TYR A 917 -9.27 13.27 -27.60
CA TYR A 917 -9.05 12.43 -26.42
C TYR A 917 -10.15 11.39 -26.27
N LEU A 918 -9.80 10.19 -25.81
CA LEU A 918 -10.72 9.13 -25.43
C LEU A 918 -10.45 8.70 -23.99
N LEU A 919 -11.44 8.91 -23.11
CA LEU A 919 -11.51 8.32 -21.79
C LEU A 919 -12.38 7.07 -21.84
N TRP A 920 -11.78 5.92 -21.56
CA TRP A 920 -12.47 4.63 -21.48
C TRP A 920 -12.31 4.02 -20.09
N ILE A 921 -13.39 3.73 -19.39
CA ILE A 921 -13.36 3.15 -18.04
C ILE A 921 -14.01 1.76 -18.05
N GLU A 922 -13.28 0.75 -17.59
CA GLU A 922 -13.77 -0.63 -17.48
C GLU A 922 -14.83 -0.74 -16.36
N GLY A 923 -15.93 -1.44 -16.63
CA GLY A 923 -17.06 -1.60 -15.70
C GLY A 923 -17.96 -0.37 -15.57
N MET A 924 -17.62 0.76 -16.20
CA MET A 924 -18.44 1.97 -16.12
C MET A 924 -19.68 1.86 -17.02
N ASP A 925 -20.85 2.11 -16.45
CA ASP A 925 -22.13 2.20 -17.14
C ASP A 925 -22.54 3.66 -17.43
N ASN A 926 -23.76 3.88 -17.95
CA ASN A 926 -24.21 5.24 -18.25
C ASN A 926 -24.47 6.10 -17.01
N SER A 927 -24.37 5.59 -15.78
CA SER A 927 -24.48 6.41 -14.56
C SER A 927 -23.28 7.31 -14.30
N TYR A 928 -22.15 7.06 -14.99
CA TYR A 928 -20.88 7.75 -14.80
C TYR A 928 -20.41 7.70 -13.34
N ALA A 929 -20.29 6.48 -12.81
CA ALA A 929 -19.86 6.25 -11.42
C ALA A 929 -20.75 6.98 -10.40
N GLY A 930 -22.05 7.05 -10.67
CA GLY A 930 -23.03 7.76 -9.83
C GLY A 930 -23.04 9.29 -9.96
N LEU A 931 -22.22 9.89 -10.83
CA LEU A 931 -22.23 11.35 -11.08
C LEU A 931 -23.57 11.85 -11.65
N TRP A 932 -24.32 10.98 -12.34
CA TRP A 932 -25.69 11.26 -12.76
C TRP A 932 -26.73 10.67 -11.80
N ARG A 933 -26.67 9.36 -11.55
CA ARG A 933 -27.69 8.62 -10.80
C ARG A 933 -27.11 7.41 -10.09
N GLY A 934 -27.63 7.06 -8.92
CA GLY A 934 -27.13 5.93 -8.13
C GLY A 934 -26.14 6.36 -7.05
N GLY A 935 -25.53 5.38 -6.37
CA GLY A 935 -24.45 5.66 -5.41
C GLY A 935 -23.19 6.06 -6.15
N VAL A 936 -22.51 7.11 -5.67
CA VAL A 936 -21.25 7.57 -6.26
C VAL A 936 -20.16 6.55 -5.93
N ASP A 937 -19.53 6.02 -6.96
CA ASP A 937 -18.29 5.24 -6.81
C ASP A 937 -17.12 6.24 -6.84
N PRO A 938 -16.46 6.49 -5.70
CA PRO A 938 -15.61 7.65 -5.54
C PRO A 938 -14.38 7.65 -6.46
N LYS A 939 -13.84 6.47 -6.76
CA LYS A 939 -12.59 6.33 -7.50
C LYS A 939 -12.78 6.59 -9.01
N PRO A 940 -13.72 5.93 -9.72
CA PRO A 940 -13.99 6.28 -11.11
C PRO A 940 -14.63 7.67 -11.28
N ALA A 941 -15.39 8.15 -10.28
CA ALA A 941 -15.90 9.52 -10.28
C ALA A 941 -14.76 10.54 -10.23
N ALA A 942 -13.75 10.35 -9.38
CA ALA A 942 -12.56 11.21 -9.32
C ALA A 942 -11.82 11.27 -10.66
N TRP A 943 -11.66 10.14 -11.36
CA TRP A 943 -11.04 10.10 -12.68
C TRP A 943 -11.80 10.94 -13.71
N ILE A 944 -13.13 10.83 -13.73
CA ILE A 944 -13.98 11.62 -14.64
C ILE A 944 -13.84 13.12 -14.33
N LEU A 945 -13.80 13.50 -13.05
CA LEU A 945 -13.64 14.88 -12.62
C LEU A 945 -12.26 15.45 -13.01
N ASP A 946 -11.18 14.69 -12.78
CA ASP A 946 -9.82 15.11 -13.10
C ASP A 946 -9.62 15.25 -14.61
N VAL A 947 -10.02 14.24 -15.40
CA VAL A 947 -9.84 14.27 -16.87
C VAL A 947 -10.67 15.36 -17.53
N THR A 948 -11.92 15.54 -17.10
CA THR A 948 -12.77 16.60 -17.70
C THR A 948 -12.30 17.99 -17.30
N THR A 949 -11.83 18.19 -16.07
CA THR A 949 -11.27 19.48 -15.64
C THR A 949 -9.96 19.79 -16.34
N ALA A 950 -9.08 18.79 -16.52
CA ALA A 950 -7.84 18.95 -17.29
C ALA A 950 -8.14 19.36 -18.73
N PHE A 951 -9.16 18.75 -19.33
CA PHE A 951 -9.58 19.07 -20.69
C PHE A 951 -10.08 20.51 -20.81
N TRP A 952 -10.90 20.97 -19.86
CA TRP A 952 -11.33 22.35 -19.84
C TRP A 952 -10.18 23.33 -19.59
N ASP A 953 -9.29 23.03 -18.64
CA ASP A 953 -8.14 23.89 -18.33
C ASP A 953 -7.21 24.01 -19.54
N ALA A 954 -6.94 22.89 -20.22
CA ALA A 954 -6.10 22.85 -21.42
C ALA A 954 -6.60 23.75 -22.56
N TYR A 955 -7.91 23.81 -22.79
CA TYR A 955 -8.46 24.44 -24.00
C TYR A 955 -9.27 25.72 -23.77
N LEU A 956 -9.93 25.86 -22.63
CA LEU A 956 -10.67 27.08 -22.27
C LEU A 956 -9.86 28.03 -21.39
N LYS A 957 -8.84 27.54 -20.68
CA LYS A 957 -7.87 28.40 -19.96
C LYS A 957 -6.49 28.44 -20.62
N GLN A 958 -6.28 27.63 -21.66
CA GLN A 958 -5.01 27.51 -22.37
C GLN A 958 -3.86 27.06 -21.46
N ASP A 959 -4.16 26.19 -20.49
CA ASP A 959 -3.19 25.62 -19.56
C ASP A 959 -2.35 24.53 -20.25
N ALA A 960 -1.08 24.84 -20.50
CA ALA A 960 -0.15 23.93 -21.18
C ALA A 960 0.18 22.69 -20.33
N ASP A 961 0.16 22.80 -19.01
CA ASP A 961 0.49 21.69 -18.10
C ASP A 961 -0.70 20.72 -18.03
N ALA A 962 -1.94 21.24 -18.00
CA ALA A 962 -3.15 20.43 -18.12
C ALA A 962 -3.15 19.63 -19.43
N ARG A 963 -2.75 20.27 -20.53
CA ARG A 963 -2.63 19.62 -21.85
C ARG A 963 -1.57 18.53 -21.86
N ALA A 964 -0.40 18.81 -21.28
CA ALA A 964 0.68 17.83 -21.18
C ALA A 964 0.28 16.63 -20.31
N TRP A 965 -0.43 16.86 -19.21
CA TRP A 965 -0.92 15.80 -18.33
C TRP A 965 -1.93 14.89 -19.02
N LEU A 966 -2.89 15.45 -19.77
CA LEU A 966 -3.84 14.65 -20.58
C LEU A 966 -3.15 13.73 -21.59
N GLN A 967 -1.97 14.13 -22.06
CA GLN A 967 -1.16 13.39 -23.04
C GLN A 967 -0.12 12.46 -22.39
N SER A 968 0.03 12.51 -21.07
CA SER A 968 1.12 11.84 -20.35
C SER A 968 0.90 10.34 -20.13
N GLY A 969 -0.36 9.86 -20.17
CA GLY A 969 -0.72 8.49 -19.79
C GLY A 969 -0.61 8.18 -18.29
N GLN A 970 -0.26 9.16 -17.45
CA GLN A 970 -0.05 8.96 -16.00
C GLN A 970 -1.29 8.42 -15.29
N LEU A 971 -2.47 8.96 -15.59
CA LEU A 971 -3.72 8.48 -14.97
C LEU A 971 -4.05 7.05 -15.37
N ALA A 972 -3.79 6.67 -16.63
CA ALA A 972 -4.00 5.29 -17.09
C ALA A 972 -3.05 4.31 -16.38
N ALA A 973 -1.82 4.73 -16.07
CA ALA A 973 -0.87 3.95 -15.30
C ALA A 973 -1.30 3.78 -13.82
N GLN A 974 -1.91 4.82 -13.22
CA GLN A 974 -2.43 4.79 -11.85
C GLN A 974 -3.71 3.96 -11.69
N ALA A 975 -4.47 3.80 -12.78
CA ALA A 975 -5.72 3.08 -12.76
C ALA A 975 -5.58 1.56 -12.96
N GLU A 976 -4.35 1.02 -13.04
CA GLU A 976 -4.07 -0.44 -13.08
C GLU A 976 -4.88 -1.21 -14.14
N GLY A 977 -5.13 -0.58 -15.30
CA GLY A 977 -5.89 -1.16 -16.41
C GLY A 977 -7.41 -0.95 -16.35
N ALA A 978 -7.95 -0.37 -15.28
CA ALA A 978 -9.36 -0.02 -15.16
C ALA A 978 -9.77 1.24 -15.95
N LEU A 979 -8.80 2.04 -16.40
CA LEU A 979 -9.01 3.24 -17.21
C LEU A 979 -7.98 3.29 -18.34
N LYS A 980 -8.42 3.69 -19.53
CA LYS A 980 -7.58 4.07 -20.67
C LYS A 980 -7.84 5.53 -21.00
N LEU A 981 -6.78 6.29 -21.18
CA LEU A 981 -6.82 7.66 -21.68
C LEU A 981 -5.95 7.75 -22.93
N GLU A 982 -6.59 7.86 -24.10
CA GLU A 982 -5.90 7.94 -25.38
C GLU A 982 -5.98 9.36 -25.94
N SER A 983 -5.00 9.73 -26.76
CA SER A 983 -5.04 10.95 -27.56
C SER A 983 -4.48 10.71 -28.96
N LYS A 984 -4.95 11.46 -29.97
CA LYS A 984 -4.50 11.31 -31.36
C LYS A 984 -4.56 12.58 -32.19
#